data_AF-A0A3B8PYG8-F1
#
_entry.id   AF-A0A3B8PYG8-F1
#
_cell.length_a   1.000
_cell.length_b   1.000
_cell.length_c   1.000
_cell.angle_alpha   90.00
_cell.angle_beta   90.00
_cell.angle_gamma   90.00
#
_symmetry.space_group_name_H-M   'P 1'
#
loop_
_entity.id
_entity.type
_entity.pdbx_description
1 polymer ?
#
loop_
_entity_poly.entity_id
_entity_poly.type
_entity_poly.pdbx_seq_one_letter_code
_entity_poly.pdbx_strand_id
1 'polypeptide(L)'
;MRGRSEARPRFGATRHPLPRPFFAPTRVRHRLKQLVTKGESPIELAVFTDDEVKAVLANEGGDASKLTSRQRSMLQLPQNLSLFVDAGLARSENRFNTPKELCDACWTTKRKAVAAQRLEFDAHWQPAIKLLAAALSARQELSAPASVMDAFPPEFLERMASEGVLTWDGHRYGFGHETFFDYCFARTQPNGGRDFIRFLESDAQQLFRRAQLRQVLAFLRDDDFAVYCEGVGYLLRSGRIRPHLKLLTIELLTALPEPKDEELKMLLPWIESEMARWRANQTNPDHLASRIWESFFHSCSMFVVADRLGLIQQWLNSAETSLAETMCLYLRRQTDWHAERIAELLEPFVGRGGEWRKRLRYMMEGPNLSKSRRYFELFLRLFDNGTLDDAKDQFVSNGTFWSMLHGFAEERPVWCAELAAHWLDRRLLVAQASAEQLERPWSLFDDQAGVEELGVSARSEPAAFLQFVIPAILRVAETARYVKDPDTFSRDRVWHVPSAGEYPSLSQAFLRASKTALALVGAQSPKELRPLIARLRAAKLYIANYLLLYAYLSNPVVFADEALQLLAQESLRLSCGYSDSPYWTSRQVIEACSPHCADSTFRGLEAALLEFVPAYERTRDGIRSRGRAAYNLASALPVARTSNRAKAQLAEWSGKFKAPDSPPRGVHSCEVVSPIKRDSALHMTDDQWLRAIAKYNSADRRRDFNHPERGGAQHLAGMLQQFVKEQPERFARLSLRFPEDTDPSYFTNVLYGLKEAEIAGPISWT
;
A
#
# COMPACT_ATOMS: atom_id res chain seq x y z
N MET A 1 -40.44 -5.46 17.38
CA MET A 1 -40.43 -6.43 16.26
C MET A 1 -39.48 -5.96 15.18
N ARG A 2 -38.72 -6.90 14.62
CA ARG A 2 -37.75 -6.82 13.50
C ARG A 2 -36.42 -6.15 13.81
N GLY A 3 -35.48 -6.98 14.28
CA GLY A 3 -34.05 -6.74 14.12
C GLY A 3 -33.60 -6.99 12.67
N ARG A 4 -32.59 -6.24 12.24
CA ARG A 4 -31.79 -6.52 11.05
C ARG A 4 -30.32 -6.56 11.45
N SER A 5 -29.73 -7.71 11.15
CA SER A 5 -28.35 -8.12 11.37
C SER A 5 -27.35 -7.20 10.68
N GLU A 6 -26.30 -6.87 11.41
CA GLU A 6 -25.02 -6.39 10.91
C GLU A 6 -24.43 -7.41 9.91
N ALA A 7 -23.87 -6.93 8.81
CA ALA A 7 -23.01 -7.70 7.91
C ALA A 7 -21.75 -6.86 7.63
N ARG A 8 -20.67 -7.16 8.36
CA ARG A 8 -19.30 -6.70 8.04
C ARG A 8 -18.75 -7.57 6.90
N PRO A 9 -18.16 -7.01 5.83
CA PRO A 9 -17.35 -7.79 4.92
C PRO A 9 -15.96 -8.01 5.53
N ARG A 10 -15.63 -9.25 5.87
CA ARG A 10 -14.27 -9.70 6.17
C ARG A 10 -13.49 -9.80 4.85
N PHE A 11 -12.64 -8.83 4.54
CA PHE A 11 -11.60 -8.99 3.52
C PHE A 11 -10.41 -9.70 4.16
N GLY A 12 -10.23 -10.97 3.80
CA GLY A 12 -9.07 -11.76 4.20
C GLY A 12 -7.83 -11.30 3.45
N ALA A 13 -6.80 -10.94 4.21
CA ALA A 13 -5.46 -10.67 3.70
C ALA A 13 -4.93 -11.88 2.92
N THR A 14 -4.78 -11.73 1.61
CA THR A 14 -4.04 -12.67 0.77
C THR A 14 -2.55 -12.51 1.06
N ARG A 15 -2.04 -13.36 1.97
CA ARG A 15 -0.59 -13.57 2.12
C ARG A 15 -0.02 -14.03 0.78
N HIS A 16 0.88 -13.23 0.22
CA HIS A 16 1.69 -13.60 -0.93
C HIS A 16 2.46 -14.90 -0.63
N PRO A 17 2.40 -15.93 -1.49
CA PRO A 17 3.19 -17.13 -1.29
C PRO A 17 4.65 -16.88 -1.70
N LEU A 18 5.56 -17.26 -0.79
CA LEU A 18 6.99 -17.48 -1.01
C LEU A 18 7.22 -18.49 -2.17
N PRO A 19 8.42 -18.50 -2.80
CA PRO A 19 8.68 -19.24 -4.04
C PRO A 19 8.35 -20.72 -3.91
N ARG A 20 7.57 -21.24 -4.86
CA ARG A 20 7.21 -22.66 -4.92
C ARG A 20 8.33 -23.47 -5.60
N PRO A 21 8.71 -24.64 -5.07
CA PRO A 21 9.62 -25.56 -5.76
C PRO A 21 8.96 -26.13 -7.03
N PHE A 22 9.63 -25.92 -8.17
CA PHE A 22 9.80 -26.74 -9.38
C PHE A 22 8.73 -27.70 -9.97
N PHE A 23 7.53 -27.87 -9.41
CA PHE A 23 6.58 -28.89 -9.91
C PHE A 23 5.10 -28.47 -9.82
N ALA A 24 4.73 -27.30 -10.33
CA ALA A 24 3.32 -26.95 -10.53
C ALA A 24 3.09 -26.40 -11.95
N PRO A 25 2.49 -27.18 -12.88
CA PRO A 25 2.09 -26.64 -14.17
C PRO A 25 0.80 -25.85 -13.99
N THR A 26 0.87 -24.53 -14.19
CA THR A 26 -0.23 -23.56 -14.06
C THR A 26 -1.47 -23.94 -14.91
N ARG A 27 -1.31 -24.79 -15.93
CA ARG A 27 -2.40 -25.30 -16.78
C ARG A 27 -3.12 -26.55 -16.30
N VAL A 28 -2.62 -27.30 -15.31
CA VAL A 28 -3.38 -28.42 -14.73
C VAL A 28 -4.65 -27.89 -14.02
N ARG A 29 -4.59 -26.65 -13.49
CA ARG A 29 -5.72 -25.98 -12.84
C ARG A 29 -6.98 -25.86 -13.71
N HIS A 30 -6.87 -25.69 -15.02
CA HIS A 30 -8.05 -25.47 -15.88
C HIS A 30 -8.76 -26.78 -16.27
N ARG A 31 -8.00 -27.90 -16.38
CA ARG A 31 -8.55 -29.23 -16.68
C ARG A 31 -9.05 -29.95 -15.42
N LEU A 32 -8.35 -29.82 -14.29
CA LEU A 32 -8.83 -30.32 -13.00
C LEU A 32 -10.11 -29.59 -12.55
N LYS A 33 -10.28 -28.30 -12.85
CA LYS A 33 -11.53 -27.56 -12.61
C LYS A 33 -12.76 -28.18 -13.30
N GLN A 34 -12.59 -28.98 -14.36
CA GLN A 34 -13.69 -29.69 -15.02
C GLN A 34 -14.01 -31.04 -14.36
N LEU A 35 -13.08 -31.60 -13.58
CA LEU A 35 -13.25 -32.83 -12.80
C LEU A 35 -13.78 -32.57 -11.38
N VAL A 36 -13.69 -31.32 -10.91
CA VAL A 36 -14.19 -30.90 -9.61
C VAL A 36 -15.69 -30.61 -9.71
N THR A 37 -16.49 -31.36 -8.95
CA THR A 37 -17.93 -31.14 -8.79
C THR A 37 -18.18 -29.68 -8.36
N LYS A 38 -19.17 -29.00 -8.96
CA LYS A 38 -19.52 -27.61 -8.60
C LYS A 38 -19.71 -27.48 -7.07
N GLY A 39 -18.76 -26.83 -6.38
CA GLY A 39 -18.84 -26.54 -4.94
C GLY A 39 -17.63 -26.97 -4.13
N GLU A 40 -16.76 -27.84 -4.66
CA GLU A 40 -15.55 -28.27 -3.95
C GLU A 40 -14.35 -27.42 -4.36
N SER A 41 -13.54 -26.97 -3.39
CA SER A 41 -12.27 -26.31 -3.68
C SER A 41 -11.18 -27.39 -3.76
N PRO A 42 -10.34 -27.41 -4.80
CA PRO A 42 -9.22 -28.35 -4.86
C PRO A 42 -8.31 -28.16 -3.65
N ILE A 43 -8.03 -29.24 -2.91
CA ILE A 43 -7.07 -29.22 -1.82
C ILE A 43 -5.68 -29.19 -2.46
N GLU A 44 -5.00 -28.05 -2.31
CA GLU A 44 -3.63 -27.90 -2.79
C GLU A 44 -2.68 -28.54 -1.79
N LEU A 45 -2.01 -29.62 -2.19
CA LEU A 45 -0.95 -30.23 -1.38
C LEU A 45 0.26 -29.29 -1.37
N ALA A 46 0.61 -28.77 -0.19
CA ALA A 46 1.79 -27.95 -0.01
C ALA A 46 3.07 -28.80 -0.12
N VAL A 47 4.17 -28.17 -0.51
CA VAL A 47 5.51 -28.72 -0.32
C VAL A 47 5.85 -28.72 1.17
N PHE A 48 6.82 -29.53 1.59
CA PHE A 48 7.33 -29.48 2.95
C PHE A 48 7.97 -28.12 3.25
N THR A 49 7.78 -27.67 4.48
CA THR A 49 8.48 -26.52 5.05
C THR A 49 9.95 -26.86 5.31
N ASP A 50 10.80 -25.83 5.43
CA ASP A 50 12.22 -26.04 5.76
C ASP A 50 12.40 -26.78 7.09
N ASP A 51 11.48 -26.60 8.05
CA ASP A 51 11.53 -27.26 9.35
C ASP A 51 11.10 -28.74 9.28
N GLU A 52 10.10 -29.07 8.46
CA GLU A 52 9.75 -30.48 8.19
C GLU A 52 10.89 -31.23 7.50
N VAL A 53 11.56 -30.60 6.53
CA VAL A 53 12.75 -31.19 5.87
C VAL A 53 13.86 -31.45 6.90
N LYS A 54 14.16 -30.47 7.78
CA LYS A 54 15.16 -30.65 8.84
C LYS A 54 14.82 -31.81 9.78
N ALA A 55 13.55 -31.94 10.15
CA ALA A 55 13.10 -33.01 11.04
C ALA A 55 13.31 -34.40 10.42
N VAL A 56 12.96 -34.57 9.14
CA VAL A 56 13.20 -35.83 8.41
C VAL A 56 14.70 -36.12 8.31
N LEU A 57 15.51 -35.12 7.98
CA LEU A 57 16.97 -35.28 7.88
C LEU A 57 17.58 -35.71 9.21
N ALA A 58 17.16 -35.10 10.33
CA ALA A 58 17.64 -35.45 11.66
C ALA A 58 17.30 -36.91 12.03
N ASN A 59 16.07 -37.36 11.73
CA ASN A 59 15.65 -38.75 11.98
C ASN A 59 16.47 -39.77 11.16
N GLU A 60 16.89 -39.39 9.96
CA GLU A 60 17.70 -40.24 9.08
C GLU A 60 19.21 -40.17 9.35
N GLY A 61 19.62 -39.44 10.40
CA GLY A 61 21.01 -39.28 10.82
C GLY A 61 21.81 -38.28 9.97
N GLY A 62 21.14 -37.38 9.25
CA GLY A 62 21.74 -36.34 8.42
C GLY A 62 21.80 -34.97 9.10
N ASP A 63 22.67 -34.11 8.56
CA ASP A 63 22.89 -32.75 9.05
C ASP A 63 22.49 -31.71 7.99
N ALA A 64 21.35 -31.04 8.23
CA ALA A 64 20.80 -30.03 7.33
C ALA A 64 21.71 -28.79 7.15
N SER A 65 22.63 -28.54 8.10
CA SER A 65 23.58 -27.41 8.01
C SER A 65 24.63 -27.60 6.90
N LYS A 66 24.84 -28.85 6.46
CA LYS A 66 25.74 -29.18 5.35
C LYS A 66 25.11 -28.96 3.97
N LEU A 67 23.82 -28.62 3.91
CA LEU A 67 23.09 -28.39 2.66
C LEU A 67 22.99 -26.89 2.36
N THR A 68 23.25 -26.53 1.10
CA THR A 68 22.99 -25.20 0.59
C THR A 68 21.50 -24.87 0.64
N SER A 69 21.14 -23.59 0.65
CA SER A 69 19.74 -23.15 0.62
C SER A 69 18.98 -23.70 -0.61
N ARG A 70 19.67 -23.84 -1.75
CA ARG A 70 19.11 -24.45 -2.96
C ARG A 70 18.78 -25.93 -2.77
N GLN A 71 19.73 -26.70 -2.24
CA GLN A 71 19.53 -28.12 -1.94
C GLN A 71 18.37 -28.32 -0.97
N ARG A 72 18.28 -27.53 0.10
CA ARG A 72 17.15 -27.59 1.04
C ARG A 72 15.81 -27.30 0.37
N SER A 73 15.75 -26.27 -0.49
CA SER A 73 14.53 -25.96 -1.25
C SER A 73 14.14 -27.10 -2.21
N MET A 74 15.11 -27.81 -2.80
CA MET A 74 14.81 -28.98 -3.62
C MET A 74 14.22 -30.15 -2.81
N LEU A 75 14.67 -30.33 -1.57
CA LEU A 75 14.18 -31.39 -0.66
C LEU A 75 12.81 -31.06 -0.03
N GLN A 76 12.29 -29.85 -0.21
CA GLN A 76 10.89 -29.54 0.16
C GLN A 76 9.88 -30.34 -0.66
N LEU A 77 10.27 -30.83 -1.83
CA LEU A 77 9.44 -31.78 -2.58
C LEU A 77 9.57 -33.17 -1.95
N PRO A 78 8.47 -33.80 -1.46
CA PRO A 78 8.54 -35.09 -0.77
C PRO A 78 9.23 -36.18 -1.59
N GLN A 79 9.03 -36.20 -2.91
CA GLN A 79 9.69 -37.15 -3.80
C GLN A 79 11.21 -36.98 -3.84
N ASN A 80 11.72 -35.74 -3.88
CA ASN A 80 13.17 -35.50 -3.86
C ASN A 80 13.77 -35.89 -2.50
N LEU A 81 13.04 -35.62 -1.42
CA LEU A 81 13.45 -36.02 -0.08
C LEU A 81 13.53 -37.54 0.06
N SER A 82 12.53 -38.27 -0.44
CA SER A 82 12.55 -39.74 -0.47
C SER A 82 13.75 -40.26 -1.27
N LEU A 83 14.01 -39.74 -2.47
CA LEU A 83 15.17 -40.15 -3.27
C LEU A 83 16.50 -39.85 -2.57
N PHE A 84 16.60 -38.72 -1.87
CA PHE A 84 17.78 -38.35 -1.10
C PHE A 84 18.04 -39.31 0.07
N VAL A 85 16.99 -39.68 0.80
CA VAL A 85 17.06 -40.64 1.92
C VAL A 85 17.38 -42.04 1.39
N ASP A 86 16.66 -42.52 0.38
CA ASP A 86 16.84 -43.85 -0.22
C ASP A 86 18.23 -44.02 -0.83
N ALA A 87 18.83 -42.95 -1.34
CA ALA A 87 20.19 -42.95 -1.86
C ALA A 87 21.27 -42.96 -0.76
N GLY A 88 20.88 -42.92 0.53
CA GLY A 88 21.82 -42.85 1.65
C GLY A 88 22.62 -41.55 1.71
N LEU A 89 22.19 -40.51 0.99
CA LEU A 89 22.90 -39.24 0.93
C LEU A 89 22.86 -38.52 2.28
N ALA A 90 21.81 -38.70 3.08
CA ALA A 90 21.72 -38.18 4.44
C ALA A 90 22.95 -38.53 5.31
N ARG A 91 23.58 -39.69 5.06
CA ARG A 91 24.67 -40.24 5.88
C ARG A 91 26.06 -40.17 5.21
N SER A 92 26.16 -39.63 3.99
CA SER A 92 27.39 -39.61 3.18
C SER A 92 27.75 -38.21 2.64
N GLU A 93 28.72 -38.09 1.72
CA GLU A 93 29.05 -36.79 1.11
C GLU A 93 27.89 -36.28 0.24
N ASN A 94 27.26 -35.19 0.69
CA ASN A 94 26.13 -34.54 0.04
C ASN A 94 26.51 -33.83 -1.27
N ARG A 95 26.58 -34.57 -2.39
CA ARG A 95 26.80 -33.98 -3.73
C ARG A 95 25.59 -34.18 -4.64
N PHE A 96 24.63 -33.26 -4.56
CA PHE A 96 23.54 -33.14 -5.54
C PHE A 96 23.16 -31.67 -5.79
N ASN A 97 22.87 -31.33 -7.03
CA ASN A 97 22.46 -30.00 -7.51
C ASN A 97 21.23 -30.08 -8.41
N THR A 98 20.86 -31.27 -8.88
CA THR A 98 19.68 -31.51 -9.71
C THR A 98 18.87 -32.74 -9.26
N PRO A 99 17.56 -32.82 -9.56
CA PRO A 99 16.77 -34.02 -9.28
C PRO A 99 17.30 -35.27 -10.01
N LYS A 100 17.96 -35.11 -11.16
CA LYS A 100 18.59 -36.22 -11.90
C LYS A 100 19.76 -36.80 -11.12
N GLU A 101 20.57 -35.98 -10.46
CA GLU A 101 21.66 -36.45 -9.59
C GLU A 101 21.14 -37.24 -8.38
N LEU A 102 19.97 -36.88 -7.82
CA LEU A 102 19.30 -37.69 -6.80
C LEU A 102 18.89 -39.06 -7.35
N CYS A 103 18.35 -39.11 -8.56
CA CYS A 103 18.05 -40.38 -9.23
C CYS A 103 19.32 -41.18 -9.57
N ASP A 104 20.42 -40.54 -9.99
CA ASP A 104 21.72 -41.19 -10.24
C ASP A 104 22.29 -41.82 -8.96
N ALA A 105 22.21 -41.12 -7.84
CA ALA A 105 22.62 -41.62 -6.54
C ALA A 105 21.74 -42.80 -6.08
N CYS A 106 20.42 -42.68 -6.22
CA CYS A 106 19.47 -43.75 -5.92
C CYS A 106 19.70 -44.98 -6.81
N TRP A 107 19.87 -44.79 -8.12
CA TRP A 107 20.22 -45.85 -9.07
C TRP A 107 21.48 -46.61 -8.64
N THR A 108 22.53 -45.88 -8.29
CA THR A 108 23.83 -46.46 -7.91
C THR A 108 23.73 -47.23 -6.59
N THR A 109 23.01 -46.67 -5.62
CA THR A 109 22.80 -47.27 -4.30
C THR A 109 21.99 -48.55 -4.41
N LYS A 110 20.85 -48.52 -5.12
CA LYS A 110 20.01 -49.70 -5.32
C LYS A 110 20.72 -50.78 -6.14
N ARG A 111 21.49 -50.42 -7.18
CA ARG A 111 22.32 -51.37 -7.94
C ARG A 111 23.31 -52.10 -7.03
N LYS A 112 24.04 -51.35 -6.20
CA LYS A 112 25.00 -51.94 -5.23
C LYS A 112 24.30 -52.84 -4.21
N ALA A 113 23.14 -52.43 -3.69
CA ALA A 113 22.37 -53.21 -2.72
C ALA A 113 21.82 -54.53 -3.29
N VAL A 114 21.43 -54.54 -4.56
CA VAL A 114 21.03 -55.76 -5.27
C VAL A 114 22.24 -56.65 -5.54
N ALA A 115 23.35 -56.08 -6.04
CA ALA A 115 24.58 -56.84 -6.33
C ALA A 115 25.30 -57.38 -5.08
N ALA A 116 25.05 -56.82 -3.89
CA ALA A 116 25.64 -57.29 -2.63
C ALA A 116 25.25 -58.72 -2.26
N GLN A 117 24.09 -59.21 -2.73
CA GLN A 117 23.67 -60.60 -2.51
C GLN A 117 24.45 -61.56 -3.41
N ARG A 118 24.54 -61.24 -4.70
CA ARG A 118 25.33 -61.99 -5.69
C ARG A 118 25.89 -61.05 -6.75
N LEU A 119 27.19 -61.13 -7.00
CA LEU A 119 27.88 -60.32 -8.02
C LEU A 119 27.31 -60.50 -9.44
N GLU A 120 26.77 -61.69 -9.75
CA GLU A 120 26.14 -62.00 -11.05
C GLU A 120 24.90 -61.15 -11.35
N PHE A 121 24.22 -60.63 -10.32
CA PHE A 121 23.04 -59.77 -10.48
C PHE A 121 23.37 -58.43 -11.12
N ASP A 122 24.63 -57.97 -11.00
CA ASP A 122 25.07 -56.72 -11.60
C ASP A 122 24.95 -56.73 -13.13
N ALA A 123 25.19 -57.88 -13.76
CA ALA A 123 25.06 -58.07 -15.20
C ALA A 123 23.59 -58.01 -15.67
N HIS A 124 22.63 -58.36 -14.80
CA HIS A 124 21.20 -58.34 -15.11
C HIS A 124 20.54 -56.97 -14.87
N TRP A 125 21.17 -56.09 -14.07
CA TRP A 125 20.60 -54.80 -13.66
C TRP A 125 20.08 -53.94 -14.83
N GLN A 126 20.98 -53.59 -15.76
CA GLN A 126 20.63 -52.71 -16.86
C GLN A 126 19.71 -53.38 -17.90
N PRO A 127 19.94 -54.64 -18.33
CA PRO A 127 19.03 -55.34 -19.23
C PRO A 127 17.60 -55.48 -18.69
N ALA A 128 17.43 -55.80 -17.41
CA ALA A 128 16.11 -55.97 -16.79
C ALA A 128 15.33 -54.65 -16.75
N ILE A 129 15.97 -53.59 -16.28
CA ILE A 129 15.35 -52.25 -16.25
C ILE A 129 15.00 -51.77 -17.66
N LYS A 130 15.90 -51.98 -18.64
CA LYS A 130 15.65 -51.60 -20.03
C LYS A 130 14.45 -52.35 -20.61
N LEU A 131 14.36 -53.66 -20.36
CA LEU A 131 13.25 -54.49 -20.84
C LEU A 131 11.91 -54.03 -20.24
N LEU A 132 11.86 -53.87 -18.91
CA LEU A 132 10.66 -53.43 -18.22
C LEU A 132 10.27 -52.01 -18.65
N ALA A 133 11.21 -51.07 -18.66
CA ALA A 133 10.91 -49.69 -19.04
C ALA A 133 10.39 -49.58 -20.48
N ALA A 134 10.96 -50.35 -21.42
CA ALA A 134 10.46 -50.43 -22.79
C ALA A 134 9.06 -51.04 -22.86
N ALA A 135 8.82 -52.12 -22.11
CA ALA A 135 7.53 -52.80 -22.03
C ALA A 135 6.40 -51.92 -21.47
N LEU A 136 6.67 -51.18 -20.39
CA LEU A 136 5.75 -50.21 -19.79
C LEU A 136 5.47 -49.05 -20.73
N SER A 137 6.53 -48.51 -21.35
CA SER A 137 6.43 -47.41 -22.31
C SER A 137 5.63 -47.78 -23.56
N ALA A 138 5.80 -49.00 -24.10
CA ALA A 138 5.07 -49.48 -25.27
C ALA A 138 3.58 -49.67 -24.98
N ARG A 139 3.25 -50.17 -23.78
CA ARG A 139 1.86 -50.39 -23.34
C ARG A 139 1.17 -49.12 -22.82
N GLN A 140 1.94 -48.08 -22.47
CA GLN A 140 1.46 -46.89 -21.76
C GLN A 140 0.81 -47.25 -20.40
N GLU A 141 1.43 -48.20 -19.70
CA GLU A 141 0.99 -48.74 -18.41
C GLU A 141 2.10 -48.57 -17.36
N LEU A 142 1.73 -48.56 -16.06
CA LEU A 142 2.68 -48.45 -14.94
C LEU A 142 3.17 -49.81 -14.39
N SER A 143 2.58 -50.91 -14.86
CA SER A 143 3.03 -52.26 -14.57
C SER A 143 2.87 -53.16 -15.80
N ALA A 144 3.60 -54.27 -15.88
CA ALA A 144 3.53 -55.26 -16.95
C ALA A 144 3.38 -56.68 -16.39
N PRO A 145 2.78 -57.63 -17.13
CA PRO A 145 2.69 -59.01 -16.70
C PRO A 145 4.05 -59.62 -16.35
N ALA A 146 4.08 -60.51 -15.35
CA ALA A 146 5.29 -61.20 -14.88
C ALA A 146 6.11 -61.82 -16.02
N SER A 147 5.41 -62.37 -17.03
CA SER A 147 6.01 -63.05 -18.17
C SER A 147 6.96 -62.20 -19.01
N VAL A 148 6.89 -60.86 -18.87
CA VAL A 148 7.85 -59.95 -19.52
C VAL A 148 9.25 -60.12 -18.93
N MET A 149 9.36 -60.55 -17.68
CA MET A 149 10.62 -60.62 -16.93
C MET A 149 11.17 -62.05 -16.80
N ASP A 150 10.56 -63.06 -17.45
CA ASP A 150 10.96 -64.48 -17.38
C ASP A 150 12.40 -64.75 -17.84
N ALA A 151 12.99 -63.82 -18.59
CA ALA A 151 14.39 -63.89 -19.02
C ALA A 151 15.40 -63.65 -17.87
N PHE A 152 14.94 -63.30 -16.67
CA PHE A 152 15.78 -62.99 -15.51
C PHE A 152 15.52 -63.97 -14.35
N PRO A 153 16.54 -64.27 -13.52
CA PRO A 153 16.38 -65.17 -12.38
C PRO A 153 15.31 -64.66 -11.39
N PRO A 154 14.41 -65.52 -10.87
CA PRO A 154 13.41 -65.11 -9.87
C PRO A 154 14.02 -64.45 -8.62
N GLU A 155 15.12 -65.02 -8.10
CA GLU A 155 15.82 -64.46 -6.94
C GLU A 155 16.33 -63.03 -7.17
N PHE A 156 16.73 -62.71 -8.41
CA PHE A 156 17.15 -61.36 -8.78
C PHE A 156 15.96 -60.38 -8.79
N LEU A 157 14.82 -60.80 -9.34
CA LEU A 157 13.61 -59.97 -9.38
C LEU A 157 13.02 -59.75 -7.98
N GLU A 158 12.99 -60.79 -7.15
CA GLU A 158 12.62 -60.69 -5.73
C GLU A 158 13.54 -59.71 -4.99
N ARG A 159 14.85 -59.75 -5.28
CA ARG A 159 15.81 -58.82 -4.69
C ARG A 159 15.55 -57.38 -5.14
N MET A 160 15.32 -57.15 -6.43
CA MET A 160 14.93 -55.83 -6.94
C MET A 160 13.64 -55.30 -6.31
N ALA A 161 12.66 -56.17 -6.05
CA ALA A 161 11.43 -55.81 -5.35
C ALA A 161 11.68 -55.48 -3.87
N SER A 162 12.51 -56.28 -3.17
CA SER A 162 12.85 -56.05 -1.76
C SER A 162 13.60 -54.73 -1.54
N GLU A 163 14.41 -54.30 -2.50
CA GLU A 163 15.14 -53.02 -2.49
C GLU A 163 14.28 -51.85 -3.03
N GLY A 164 12.98 -52.09 -3.29
CA GLY A 164 12.03 -51.09 -3.78
C GLY A 164 12.39 -50.51 -5.14
N VAL A 165 13.17 -51.24 -5.95
CA VAL A 165 13.41 -50.89 -7.36
C VAL A 165 12.16 -51.19 -8.17
N LEU A 166 11.64 -52.40 -7.96
CA LEU A 166 10.42 -52.91 -8.57
C LEU A 166 9.30 -53.02 -7.54
N THR A 167 8.07 -53.00 -8.02
CA THR A 167 6.87 -53.41 -7.29
C THR A 167 6.36 -54.73 -7.87
N TRP A 168 5.83 -55.58 -7.00
CA TRP A 168 5.23 -56.86 -7.37
C TRP A 168 3.92 -57.03 -6.63
N ASP A 169 2.83 -57.24 -7.36
CA ASP A 169 1.48 -57.41 -6.81
C ASP A 169 0.98 -58.87 -6.81
N GLY A 170 1.85 -59.82 -7.18
CA GLY A 170 1.50 -61.24 -7.36
C GLY A 170 1.32 -61.64 -8.84
N HIS A 171 1.12 -60.68 -9.74
CA HIS A 171 0.92 -60.95 -11.18
C HIS A 171 1.68 -60.01 -12.11
N ARG A 172 2.04 -58.81 -11.65
CA ARG A 172 2.61 -57.74 -12.47
C ARG A 172 3.80 -57.08 -11.79
N TYR A 173 4.79 -56.73 -12.59
CA TYR A 173 5.94 -55.92 -12.19
C TYR A 173 5.74 -54.46 -12.58
N GLY A 174 6.01 -53.53 -11.66
CA GLY A 174 6.12 -52.10 -11.90
C GLY A 174 7.42 -51.55 -11.30
N PHE A 175 7.62 -50.23 -11.36
CA PHE A 175 8.69 -49.57 -10.60
C PHE A 175 8.15 -49.04 -9.26
N GLY A 176 9.05 -48.85 -8.29
CA GLY A 176 8.72 -48.29 -6.96
C GLY A 176 8.06 -46.92 -7.00
N HIS A 177 8.36 -46.09 -8.01
CA HIS A 177 7.75 -44.78 -8.20
C HIS A 177 7.80 -44.36 -9.67
N GLU A 178 6.81 -43.58 -10.13
CA GLU A 178 6.72 -43.11 -11.53
C GLU A 178 7.94 -42.28 -11.94
N THR A 179 8.43 -41.39 -11.08
CA THR A 179 9.66 -40.61 -11.33
C THR A 179 10.89 -41.50 -11.57
N PHE A 180 11.00 -42.61 -10.82
CA PHE A 180 12.12 -43.52 -11.00
C PHE A 180 11.97 -44.33 -12.30
N PHE A 181 10.75 -44.77 -12.63
CA PHE A 181 10.44 -45.36 -13.94
C PHE A 181 10.84 -44.43 -15.09
N ASP A 182 10.38 -43.18 -15.09
CA ASP A 182 10.68 -42.22 -16.14
C ASP A 182 12.20 -41.99 -16.26
N TYR A 183 12.91 -41.93 -15.13
CA TYR A 183 14.36 -41.78 -15.10
C TYR A 183 15.05 -43.01 -15.70
N CYS A 184 14.63 -44.22 -15.31
CA CYS A 184 15.14 -45.47 -15.86
C CYS A 184 14.89 -45.55 -17.37
N PHE A 185 13.70 -45.12 -17.81
CA PHE A 185 13.34 -45.04 -19.21
C PHE A 185 14.29 -44.11 -19.97
N ALA A 186 14.51 -42.88 -19.46
CA ALA A 186 15.42 -41.90 -20.07
C ALA A 186 16.88 -42.39 -20.13
N ARG A 187 17.38 -42.97 -19.03
CA ARG A 187 18.76 -43.47 -18.90
C ARG A 187 19.07 -44.64 -19.83
N THR A 188 18.08 -45.47 -20.16
CA THR A 188 18.29 -46.71 -20.93
C THR A 188 17.99 -46.59 -22.43
N GLN A 189 17.65 -45.39 -22.91
CA GLN A 189 17.43 -45.15 -24.35
C GLN A 189 18.73 -45.22 -25.15
N PRO A 190 18.72 -45.85 -26.35
CA PRO A 190 19.82 -45.76 -27.30
C PRO A 190 20.06 -44.30 -27.74
N ASN A 191 21.33 -43.89 -27.87
CA ASN A 191 21.77 -42.57 -28.38
C ASN A 191 21.30 -41.32 -27.60
N GLY A 192 20.89 -41.47 -26.34
CA GLY A 192 20.27 -40.38 -25.60
C GLY A 192 18.93 -39.97 -26.23
N GLY A 193 18.20 -39.03 -25.64
CA GLY A 193 16.82 -38.69 -26.05
C GLY A 193 16.58 -38.26 -27.51
N ARG A 194 17.59 -38.22 -28.41
CA ARG A 194 17.40 -38.00 -29.85
C ARG A 194 16.47 -39.03 -30.49
N ASP A 195 16.68 -40.30 -30.18
CA ASP A 195 15.83 -41.38 -30.71
C ASP A 195 14.43 -41.33 -30.11
N PHE A 196 14.29 -40.83 -28.88
CA PHE A 196 12.98 -40.62 -28.26
C PHE A 196 12.15 -39.57 -29.01
N ILE A 197 12.76 -38.46 -29.45
CA ILE A 197 12.02 -37.44 -30.19
C ILE A 197 11.57 -37.96 -31.57
N ARG A 198 12.41 -38.74 -32.25
CA ARG A 198 12.01 -39.45 -33.49
C ARG A 198 10.91 -40.47 -33.23
N PHE A 199 11.00 -41.22 -32.13
CA PHE A 199 9.96 -42.14 -31.69
C PHE A 199 8.61 -41.43 -31.50
N LEU A 200 8.61 -40.23 -30.88
CA LEU A 200 7.38 -39.44 -30.72
C LEU A 200 6.71 -39.10 -32.06
N GLU A 201 7.48 -38.87 -33.12
CA GLU A 201 6.91 -38.59 -34.45
C GLU A 201 6.15 -39.78 -35.06
N SER A 202 6.49 -41.00 -34.64
CA SER A 202 5.83 -42.24 -35.04
C SER A 202 4.73 -42.71 -34.06
N ASP A 203 4.65 -42.12 -32.87
CA ASP A 203 3.72 -42.50 -31.81
C ASP A 203 2.40 -41.67 -31.88
N ALA A 204 1.34 -42.19 -31.26
CA ALA A 204 0.06 -41.48 -31.15
C ALA A 204 0.15 -40.19 -30.29
N GLN A 205 1.21 -40.06 -29.48
CA GLN A 205 1.50 -38.91 -28.61
C GLN A 205 0.34 -38.63 -27.63
N GLN A 206 -0.10 -39.67 -26.92
CA GLN A 206 -1.08 -39.53 -25.86
C GLN A 206 -0.46 -38.90 -24.59
N LEU A 207 -1.30 -38.58 -23.59
CA LEU A 207 -0.88 -37.85 -22.39
C LEU A 207 0.26 -38.54 -21.62
N PHE A 208 0.35 -39.88 -21.68
CA PHE A 208 1.44 -40.66 -21.08
C PHE A 208 2.84 -40.18 -21.52
N ARG A 209 2.98 -39.75 -22.79
CA ARG A 209 4.27 -39.26 -23.32
C ARG A 209 4.74 -37.95 -22.68
N ARG A 210 3.88 -37.21 -21.98
CA ARG A 210 4.26 -35.96 -21.30
C ARG A 210 5.26 -36.20 -20.18
N ALA A 211 5.05 -37.23 -19.36
CA ALA A 211 5.94 -37.55 -18.24
C ALA A 211 7.32 -37.98 -18.77
N GLN A 212 7.32 -38.89 -19.72
CA GLN A 212 8.53 -39.36 -20.41
C GLN A 212 9.30 -38.24 -21.10
N LEU A 213 8.62 -37.36 -21.86
CA LEU A 213 9.28 -36.23 -22.50
C LEU A 213 9.93 -35.29 -21.48
N ARG A 214 9.24 -34.98 -20.38
CA ARG A 214 9.81 -34.15 -19.30
C ARG A 214 11.10 -34.76 -18.77
N GLN A 215 11.08 -36.06 -18.47
CA GLN A 215 12.24 -36.71 -17.87
C GLN A 215 13.39 -36.89 -18.87
N VAL A 216 13.09 -37.20 -20.13
CA VAL A 216 14.11 -37.27 -21.20
C VAL A 216 14.78 -35.91 -21.40
N LEU A 217 14.00 -34.81 -21.44
CA LEU A 217 14.55 -33.47 -21.55
C LEU A 217 15.38 -33.07 -20.33
N ALA A 218 14.91 -33.38 -19.11
CA ALA A 218 15.66 -33.12 -17.88
C ALA A 218 16.97 -33.92 -17.83
N PHE A 219 16.92 -35.21 -18.22
CA PHE A 219 18.09 -36.07 -18.30
C PHE A 219 19.11 -35.53 -19.30
N LEU A 220 18.67 -35.21 -20.52
CA LEU A 220 19.54 -34.68 -21.57
C LEU A 220 20.17 -33.34 -21.18
N ARG A 221 19.42 -32.44 -20.55
CA ARG A 221 19.95 -31.12 -20.16
C ARG A 221 21.17 -31.22 -19.24
N ASP A 222 21.15 -32.19 -18.34
CA ASP A 222 22.22 -32.43 -17.37
C ASP A 222 23.35 -33.30 -17.95
N ASP A 223 23.03 -34.25 -18.83
CA ASP A 223 23.98 -35.25 -19.37
C ASP A 223 24.71 -34.78 -20.63
N ASP A 224 23.97 -34.29 -21.63
CA ASP A 224 24.51 -33.75 -22.89
C ASP A 224 23.68 -32.52 -23.33
N PHE A 225 24.15 -31.35 -22.92
CA PHE A 225 23.47 -30.09 -23.17
C PHE A 225 23.37 -29.74 -24.67
N ALA A 226 24.32 -30.17 -25.51
CA ALA A 226 24.27 -29.91 -26.94
C ALA A 226 23.16 -30.74 -27.60
N VAL A 227 23.06 -32.02 -27.25
CA VAL A 227 21.98 -32.91 -27.68
C VAL A 227 20.61 -32.40 -27.20
N TYR A 228 20.55 -31.91 -25.95
CA TYR A 228 19.34 -31.29 -25.41
C TYR A 228 18.85 -30.13 -26.29
N CYS A 229 19.73 -29.16 -26.59
CA CYS A 229 19.39 -28.00 -27.41
C CYS A 229 18.94 -28.40 -28.82
N GLU A 230 19.66 -29.31 -29.47
CA GLU A 230 19.26 -29.82 -30.79
C GLU A 230 17.89 -30.49 -30.75
N GLY A 231 17.65 -31.34 -29.74
CA GLY A 231 16.39 -32.06 -29.56
C GLY A 231 15.21 -31.11 -29.32
N VAL A 232 15.36 -30.14 -28.42
CA VAL A 232 14.34 -29.11 -28.16
C VAL A 232 14.01 -28.34 -29.45
N GLY A 233 15.04 -27.89 -30.17
CA GLY A 233 14.85 -27.17 -31.43
C GLY A 233 14.11 -28.00 -32.49
N TYR A 234 14.47 -29.28 -32.64
CA TYR A 234 13.79 -30.20 -33.55
C TYR A 234 12.33 -30.45 -33.15
N LEU A 235 12.08 -30.71 -31.87
CA LEU A 235 10.74 -30.97 -31.32
C LEU A 235 9.79 -29.80 -31.57
N LEU A 236 10.25 -28.56 -31.36
CA LEU A 236 9.43 -27.36 -31.58
C LEU A 236 9.12 -27.13 -33.06
N ARG A 237 10.06 -27.44 -33.97
CA ARG A 237 9.88 -27.25 -35.42
C ARG A 237 9.14 -28.38 -36.13
N SER A 238 9.13 -29.60 -35.58
CA SER A 238 8.50 -30.74 -36.24
C SER A 238 6.99 -30.54 -36.42
N GLY A 239 6.50 -30.73 -37.65
CA GLY A 239 5.06 -30.74 -37.96
C GLY A 239 4.33 -31.99 -37.49
N ARG A 240 5.05 -33.06 -37.13
CA ARG A 240 4.48 -34.33 -36.65
C ARG A 240 4.27 -34.35 -35.14
N ILE A 241 4.92 -33.46 -34.39
CA ILE A 241 4.76 -33.35 -32.94
C ILE A 241 3.51 -32.54 -32.61
N ARG A 242 2.61 -33.12 -31.81
CA ARG A 242 1.34 -32.52 -31.40
C ARG A 242 1.57 -31.28 -30.51
N PRO A 243 0.71 -30.24 -30.60
CA PRO A 243 0.89 -28.98 -29.87
C PRO A 243 1.10 -29.11 -28.36
N HIS A 244 0.42 -30.06 -27.71
CA HIS A 244 0.52 -30.23 -26.26
C HIS A 244 1.93 -30.62 -25.77
N LEU A 245 2.74 -31.31 -26.58
CA LEU A 245 4.15 -31.64 -26.24
C LEU A 245 5.07 -30.44 -26.48
N LYS A 246 4.81 -29.65 -27.52
CA LYS A 246 5.52 -28.38 -27.74
C LYS A 246 5.29 -27.40 -26.59
N LEU A 247 4.03 -27.26 -26.18
CA LEU A 247 3.65 -26.43 -25.03
C LEU A 247 4.28 -26.92 -23.73
N LEU A 248 4.33 -28.23 -23.49
CA LEU A 248 5.05 -28.78 -22.34
C LEU A 248 6.55 -28.41 -22.39
N THR A 249 7.18 -28.49 -23.55
CA THR A 249 8.60 -28.16 -23.72
C THR A 249 8.86 -26.69 -23.39
N ILE A 250 8.01 -25.78 -23.85
CA ILE A 250 8.08 -24.35 -23.53
C ILE A 250 7.84 -24.11 -22.03
N GLU A 251 6.83 -24.76 -21.45
CA GLU A 251 6.52 -24.69 -20.02
C GLU A 251 7.72 -25.13 -19.17
N LEU A 252 8.44 -26.18 -19.58
CA LEU A 252 9.66 -26.64 -18.90
C LEU A 252 10.80 -25.64 -19.04
N LEU A 253 11.09 -25.16 -20.25
CA LEU A 253 12.17 -24.20 -20.51
C LEU A 253 11.99 -22.90 -19.72
N THR A 254 10.80 -22.32 -19.79
CA THR A 254 10.49 -21.02 -19.16
C THR A 254 10.33 -21.09 -17.66
N ALA A 255 10.21 -22.29 -17.09
CA ALA A 255 10.20 -22.55 -15.66
C ALA A 255 11.58 -22.91 -15.09
N LEU A 256 12.64 -23.04 -15.90
CA LEU A 256 13.98 -23.35 -15.42
C LEU A 256 14.48 -22.29 -14.43
N PRO A 257 15.22 -22.66 -13.35
CA PRO A 257 15.74 -21.68 -12.40
C PRO A 257 16.87 -20.86 -13.01
N GLU A 258 17.74 -21.55 -13.73
CA GLU A 258 18.98 -21.03 -14.30
C GLU A 258 19.05 -21.43 -15.77
N PRO A 259 18.27 -20.78 -16.63
CA PRO A 259 18.38 -21.00 -18.06
C PRO A 259 19.74 -20.51 -18.59
N LYS A 260 20.29 -21.25 -19.55
CA LYS A 260 21.54 -20.92 -20.25
C LYS A 260 21.24 -20.07 -21.48
N ASP A 261 22.27 -19.42 -22.02
CA ASP A 261 22.13 -18.51 -23.17
C ASP A 261 21.56 -19.23 -24.40
N GLU A 262 22.00 -20.47 -24.65
CA GLU A 262 21.53 -21.30 -25.77
C GLU A 262 20.03 -21.57 -25.66
N GLU A 263 19.48 -21.70 -24.45
CA GLU A 263 18.05 -21.97 -24.22
C GLU A 263 17.18 -20.80 -24.66
N LEU A 264 17.61 -19.56 -24.36
CA LEU A 264 16.93 -18.36 -24.88
C LEU A 264 17.18 -18.18 -26.38
N LYS A 265 18.42 -18.35 -26.86
CA LYS A 265 18.77 -18.22 -28.28
C LYS A 265 17.92 -19.12 -29.17
N MET A 266 17.60 -20.33 -28.72
CA MET A 266 16.68 -21.22 -29.43
C MET A 266 15.29 -20.60 -29.62
N LEU A 267 14.78 -19.86 -28.63
CA LEU A 267 13.45 -19.26 -28.65
C LEU A 267 13.39 -17.93 -29.43
N LEU A 268 14.54 -17.27 -29.65
CA LEU A 268 14.62 -15.94 -30.27
C LEU A 268 13.93 -15.84 -31.64
N PRO A 269 14.05 -16.79 -32.59
CA PRO A 269 13.38 -16.67 -33.88
C PRO A 269 11.86 -16.55 -33.78
N TRP A 270 11.25 -17.26 -32.81
CA TRP A 270 9.81 -17.17 -32.55
C TRP A 270 9.43 -15.89 -31.82
N ILE A 271 10.25 -15.46 -30.87
CA ILE A 271 10.08 -14.19 -30.15
C ILE A 271 10.17 -13.00 -31.13
N GLU A 272 11.16 -12.99 -32.01
CA GLU A 272 11.35 -11.99 -33.05
C GLU A 272 10.23 -12.02 -34.08
N SER A 273 9.74 -13.21 -34.46
CA SER A 273 8.57 -13.35 -35.33
C SER A 273 7.31 -12.72 -34.72
N GLU A 274 7.05 -12.97 -33.43
CA GLU A 274 5.92 -12.36 -32.72
C GLU A 274 6.08 -10.84 -32.64
N MET A 275 7.27 -10.36 -32.25
CA MET A 275 7.56 -8.92 -32.20
C MET A 275 7.40 -8.26 -33.59
N ALA A 276 7.84 -8.91 -34.67
CA ALA A 276 7.67 -8.39 -36.02
C ALA A 276 6.19 -8.24 -36.43
N ARG A 277 5.33 -9.18 -36.00
CA ARG A 277 3.88 -9.10 -36.24
C ARG A 277 3.22 -7.99 -35.43
N TRP A 278 3.61 -7.83 -34.17
CA TRP A 278 3.15 -6.73 -33.33
C TRP A 278 3.56 -5.36 -33.91
N ARG A 279 4.79 -5.24 -34.44
CA ARG A 279 5.24 -4.01 -35.14
C ARG A 279 4.35 -3.67 -36.33
N ALA A 280 3.86 -4.67 -37.05
CA ALA A 280 2.94 -4.50 -38.17
C ALA A 280 1.47 -4.33 -37.73
N ASN A 281 1.18 -4.30 -36.42
CA ASN A 281 -0.16 -4.33 -35.83
C ASN A 281 -1.02 -5.49 -36.37
N GLN A 282 -0.41 -6.67 -36.48
CA GLN A 282 -1.02 -7.90 -37.01
C GLN A 282 -0.94 -9.02 -35.99
N THR A 283 -1.91 -9.94 -36.04
CA THR A 283 -1.84 -11.20 -35.30
C THR A 283 -0.85 -12.15 -35.96
N ASN A 284 -0.05 -12.86 -35.16
CA ASN A 284 0.83 -13.88 -35.69
C ASN A 284 0.02 -15.14 -36.09
N PRO A 285 0.10 -15.60 -37.35
CA PRO A 285 -0.56 -16.85 -37.75
C PRO A 285 0.09 -18.08 -37.11
N ASP A 286 1.36 -17.98 -36.67
CA ASP A 286 2.00 -19.05 -35.91
C ASP A 286 1.62 -18.96 -34.42
N HIS A 287 0.58 -19.70 -34.04
CA HIS A 287 0.13 -19.79 -32.64
C HIS A 287 1.21 -20.32 -31.69
N LEU A 288 2.21 -21.07 -32.17
CA LEU A 288 3.31 -21.51 -31.33
C LEU A 288 4.20 -20.33 -30.94
N ALA A 289 4.51 -19.44 -31.88
CA ALA A 289 5.29 -18.23 -31.63
C ALA A 289 4.62 -17.35 -30.56
N SER A 290 3.31 -17.12 -30.66
CA SER A 290 2.57 -16.34 -29.65
C SER A 290 2.60 -16.99 -28.27
N ARG A 291 2.60 -18.33 -28.19
CA ARG A 291 2.71 -19.06 -26.91
C ARG A 291 4.13 -19.06 -26.33
N ILE A 292 5.16 -19.09 -27.18
CA ILE A 292 6.55 -18.91 -26.77
C ILE A 292 6.73 -17.50 -26.19
N TRP A 293 6.26 -16.48 -26.91
CA TRP A 293 6.28 -15.11 -26.43
C TRP A 293 5.57 -14.96 -25.09
N GLU A 294 4.33 -15.45 -24.96
CA GLU A 294 3.57 -15.39 -23.69
C GLU A 294 4.35 -16.06 -22.55
N SER A 295 4.97 -17.22 -22.80
CA SER A 295 5.72 -17.94 -21.77
C SER A 295 7.02 -17.22 -21.39
N PHE A 296 7.73 -16.66 -22.37
CA PHE A 296 8.90 -15.80 -22.15
C PHE A 296 8.53 -14.55 -21.34
N PHE A 297 7.44 -13.88 -21.71
CA PHE A 297 6.99 -12.63 -21.11
C PHE A 297 6.72 -12.75 -19.60
N HIS A 298 6.28 -13.93 -19.15
CA HIS A 298 5.99 -14.22 -17.75
C HIS A 298 7.15 -14.89 -17.01
N SER A 299 8.22 -15.29 -17.71
CA SER A 299 9.33 -16.02 -17.10
C SER A 299 10.34 -15.07 -16.45
N CYS A 300 10.38 -15.09 -15.12
CA CYS A 300 11.33 -14.29 -14.36
C CYS A 300 12.78 -14.78 -14.53
N SER A 301 13.02 -16.05 -14.83
CA SER A 301 14.36 -16.57 -15.07
C SER A 301 14.88 -16.25 -16.48
N MET A 302 13.99 -16.25 -17.48
CA MET A 302 14.36 -15.82 -18.84
C MET A 302 14.65 -14.32 -18.94
N PHE A 303 14.06 -13.50 -18.07
CA PHE A 303 14.45 -12.09 -17.93
C PHE A 303 15.96 -11.94 -17.69
N VAL A 304 16.52 -12.73 -16.77
CA VAL A 304 17.96 -12.66 -16.41
C VAL A 304 18.84 -12.97 -17.62
N VAL A 305 18.46 -13.96 -18.43
CA VAL A 305 19.21 -14.32 -19.64
C VAL A 305 19.07 -13.24 -20.71
N ALA A 306 17.87 -12.71 -20.91
CA ALA A 306 17.63 -11.63 -21.87
C ALA A 306 18.39 -10.35 -21.50
N ASP A 307 18.47 -10.02 -20.22
CA ASP A 307 19.27 -8.90 -19.72
C ASP A 307 20.77 -9.13 -19.90
N ARG A 308 21.28 -10.32 -19.51
CA ARG A 308 22.70 -10.68 -19.69
C ARG A 308 23.14 -10.65 -21.15
N LEU A 309 22.27 -11.05 -22.07
CA LEU A 309 22.53 -10.98 -23.52
C LEU A 309 22.39 -9.56 -24.10
N GLY A 310 22.03 -8.55 -23.28
CA GLY A 310 21.86 -7.17 -23.71
C GLY A 310 20.59 -6.89 -24.51
N LEU A 311 19.69 -7.87 -24.64
CA LEU A 311 18.48 -7.76 -25.46
C LEU A 311 17.52 -6.70 -24.91
N ILE A 312 17.34 -6.67 -23.59
CA ILE A 312 16.43 -5.70 -22.95
C ILE A 312 16.92 -4.27 -23.19
N GLN A 313 18.22 -4.02 -23.02
CA GLN A 313 18.80 -2.70 -23.27
C GLN A 313 18.70 -2.33 -24.75
N GLN A 314 18.93 -3.28 -25.66
CA GLN A 314 18.75 -3.07 -27.09
C GLN A 314 17.30 -2.70 -27.44
N TRP A 315 16.31 -3.42 -26.88
CA TRP A 315 14.89 -3.16 -27.13
C TRP A 315 14.43 -1.81 -26.57
N LEU A 316 14.92 -1.41 -25.39
CA LEU A 316 14.61 -0.10 -24.80
C LEU A 316 15.22 1.06 -25.58
N ASN A 317 16.40 0.88 -26.17
CA ASN A 317 17.08 1.91 -26.98
C ASN A 317 16.64 1.91 -28.45
N SER A 318 15.68 1.07 -28.83
CA SER A 318 15.12 1.08 -30.17
C SER A 318 14.46 2.43 -30.49
N ALA A 319 14.61 2.89 -31.74
CA ALA A 319 13.87 4.04 -32.24
C ALA A 319 12.36 3.75 -32.43
N GLU A 320 11.94 2.48 -32.29
CA GLU A 320 10.57 2.04 -32.47
C GLU A 320 9.72 2.26 -31.20
N THR A 321 8.76 3.17 -31.28
CA THR A 321 7.83 3.52 -30.18
C THR A 321 7.05 2.32 -29.63
N SER A 322 6.48 1.47 -30.51
CA SER A 322 5.65 0.33 -30.12
C SER A 322 6.45 -0.76 -29.38
N LEU A 323 7.71 -0.97 -29.77
CA LEU A 323 8.61 -1.88 -29.08
C LEU A 323 8.93 -1.34 -27.68
N ALA A 324 9.27 -0.06 -27.55
CA ALA A 324 9.56 0.56 -26.26
C ALA A 324 8.36 0.48 -25.29
N GLU A 325 7.13 0.66 -25.78
CA GLU A 325 5.90 0.52 -24.99
C GLU A 325 5.68 -0.94 -24.54
N THR A 326 5.86 -1.90 -25.44
CA THR A 326 5.77 -3.32 -25.12
C THR A 326 6.82 -3.72 -24.08
N MET A 327 8.02 -3.16 -24.17
CA MET A 327 9.08 -3.38 -23.19
C MET A 327 8.72 -2.78 -21.84
N CYS A 328 8.09 -1.61 -21.79
CA CYS A 328 7.59 -1.06 -20.52
C CYS A 328 6.55 -2.01 -19.88
N LEU A 329 5.62 -2.59 -20.65
CA LEU A 329 4.69 -3.60 -20.14
C LEU A 329 5.43 -4.83 -19.60
N TYR A 330 6.45 -5.31 -20.32
CA TYR A 330 7.29 -6.43 -19.90
C TYR A 330 8.02 -6.13 -18.58
N LEU A 331 8.76 -5.03 -18.51
CA LEU A 331 9.49 -4.61 -17.31
C LEU A 331 8.53 -4.44 -16.12
N ARG A 332 7.36 -3.84 -16.33
CA ARG A 332 6.39 -3.61 -15.26
C ARG A 332 5.92 -4.92 -14.63
N ARG A 333 5.72 -5.97 -15.44
CA ARG A 333 5.41 -7.31 -14.91
C ARG A 333 6.58 -7.94 -14.18
N GLN A 334 7.80 -7.69 -14.64
CA GLN A 334 9.03 -8.26 -14.06
C GLN A 334 9.50 -7.54 -12.78
N THR A 335 8.89 -6.40 -12.44
CA THR A 335 9.30 -5.56 -11.29
C THR A 335 9.20 -6.30 -9.95
N ASP A 336 8.25 -7.22 -9.79
CA ASP A 336 8.13 -8.03 -8.56
C ASP A 336 9.41 -8.82 -8.22
N TRP A 337 10.17 -9.22 -9.23
CA TRP A 337 11.38 -10.04 -9.08
C TRP A 337 12.66 -9.25 -9.33
N HIS A 338 12.61 -8.24 -10.21
CA HIS A 338 13.80 -7.59 -10.77
C HIS A 338 13.81 -6.07 -10.59
N ALA A 339 13.09 -5.53 -9.59
CA ALA A 339 12.94 -4.09 -9.37
C ALA A 339 14.26 -3.31 -9.39
N GLU A 340 15.32 -3.83 -8.78
CA GLU A 340 16.63 -3.15 -8.72
C GLU A 340 17.26 -3.01 -10.11
N ARG A 341 17.30 -4.10 -10.88
CA ARG A 341 17.83 -4.10 -12.24
C ARG A 341 16.95 -3.29 -13.20
N ILE A 342 15.64 -3.31 -12.99
CA ILE A 342 14.72 -2.47 -13.77
C ILE A 342 14.96 -0.98 -13.49
N ALA A 343 15.27 -0.60 -12.25
CA ALA A 343 15.66 0.78 -11.95
C ALA A 343 16.92 1.19 -12.74
N GLU A 344 17.95 0.34 -12.74
CA GLU A 344 19.17 0.55 -13.55
C GLU A 344 18.90 0.77 -15.04
N LEU A 345 18.02 -0.07 -15.61
CA LEU A 345 17.67 0.01 -17.02
C LEU A 345 16.90 1.28 -17.36
N LEU A 346 16.13 1.84 -16.41
CA LEU A 346 15.30 3.03 -16.61
C LEU A 346 16.03 4.35 -16.32
N GLU A 347 17.06 4.35 -15.46
CA GLU A 347 17.84 5.53 -15.07
C GLU A 347 18.36 6.38 -16.27
N PRO A 348 18.87 5.80 -17.38
CA PRO A 348 19.36 6.56 -18.54
C PRO A 348 18.29 7.36 -19.28
N PHE A 349 17.01 7.10 -19.00
CA PHE A 349 15.87 7.75 -19.65
C PHE A 349 15.29 8.91 -18.82
N VAL A 350 15.75 9.08 -17.57
CA VAL A 350 15.35 10.20 -16.71
C VAL A 350 15.72 11.53 -17.37
N GLY A 351 14.74 12.43 -17.50
CA GLY A 351 14.95 13.77 -18.07
C GLY A 351 14.89 13.86 -19.59
N ARG A 352 14.76 12.74 -20.33
CA ARG A 352 14.66 12.77 -21.82
C ARG A 352 13.38 13.42 -22.37
N GLY A 353 12.37 13.69 -21.53
CA GLY A 353 11.11 14.31 -21.94
C GLY A 353 10.30 13.43 -22.92
N GLY A 354 9.37 14.07 -23.65
CA GLY A 354 8.55 13.42 -24.69
C GLY A 354 7.81 12.17 -24.21
N GLU A 355 7.78 11.13 -25.04
CA GLU A 355 7.14 9.84 -24.73
C GLU A 355 7.79 9.11 -23.55
N TRP A 356 9.08 9.37 -23.26
CA TRP A 356 9.75 8.77 -22.09
C TRP A 356 9.18 9.26 -20.77
N ARG A 357 8.68 10.50 -20.70
CA ARG A 357 7.96 10.99 -19.51
C ARG A 357 6.73 10.12 -19.22
N LYS A 358 5.95 9.79 -20.26
CA LYS A 358 4.75 8.95 -20.13
C LYS A 358 5.10 7.50 -19.77
N ARG A 359 6.15 6.95 -20.39
CA ARG A 359 6.63 5.58 -20.09
C ARG A 359 7.14 5.43 -18.67
N LEU A 360 7.95 6.38 -18.19
CA LEU A 360 8.46 6.38 -16.82
C LEU A 360 7.30 6.53 -15.82
N ARG A 361 6.31 7.38 -16.11
CA ARG A 361 5.08 7.45 -15.31
C ARG A 361 4.35 6.11 -15.28
N TYR A 362 4.11 5.50 -16.44
CA TYR A 362 3.46 4.20 -16.54
C TYR A 362 4.18 3.11 -15.73
N MET A 363 5.52 3.14 -15.68
CA MET A 363 6.30 2.21 -14.86
C MET A 363 6.02 2.40 -13.36
N MET A 364 5.88 3.65 -12.93
CA MET A 364 5.76 4.02 -11.51
C MET A 364 4.32 3.95 -10.97
N GLU A 365 3.30 3.97 -11.82
CA GLU A 365 1.87 3.85 -11.45
C GLU A 365 1.47 2.42 -11.03
N GLY A 366 2.20 1.79 -10.11
CA GLY A 366 1.95 0.42 -9.63
C GLY A 366 2.46 0.13 -8.22
N PRO A 367 2.09 -1.03 -7.63
CA PRO A 367 2.29 -1.31 -6.20
C PRO A 367 3.72 -1.73 -5.81
N ASN A 368 4.68 -1.67 -6.72
CA ASN A 368 5.97 -2.36 -6.58
C ASN A 368 7.07 -1.52 -5.91
N LEU A 369 6.73 -0.38 -5.33
CA LEU A 369 7.69 0.54 -4.73
C LEU A 369 8.45 -0.06 -3.54
N SER A 370 7.87 -1.06 -2.86
CA SER A 370 8.47 -1.71 -1.69
C SER A 370 9.55 -2.74 -2.03
N LYS A 371 9.68 -3.14 -3.31
CA LYS A 371 10.49 -4.28 -3.77
C LYS A 371 11.99 -4.01 -3.77
N SER A 372 12.42 -2.79 -4.06
CA SER A 372 13.84 -2.41 -4.06
C SER A 372 14.02 -0.96 -3.66
N ARG A 373 15.05 -0.70 -2.85
CA ARG A 373 15.43 0.67 -2.46
C ARG A 373 15.80 1.51 -3.68
N ARG A 374 16.56 0.95 -4.63
CA ARG A 374 16.97 1.67 -5.85
C ARG A 374 15.77 2.04 -6.73
N TYR A 375 14.79 1.16 -6.83
CA TYR A 375 13.54 1.44 -7.55
C TYR A 375 12.74 2.57 -6.89
N PHE A 376 12.68 2.57 -5.56
CA PHE A 376 12.07 3.67 -4.79
C PHE A 376 12.85 4.98 -4.94
N GLU A 377 14.19 4.97 -4.97
CA GLU A 377 15.00 6.17 -5.22
C GLU A 377 14.78 6.73 -6.63
N LEU A 378 14.64 5.87 -7.63
CA LEU A 378 14.22 6.28 -8.97
C LEU A 378 12.84 6.93 -8.94
N PHE A 379 11.88 6.35 -8.20
CA PHE A 379 10.56 6.93 -8.00
C PHE A 379 10.64 8.35 -7.40
N LEU A 380 11.38 8.53 -6.31
CA LEU A 380 11.57 9.85 -5.68
C LEU A 380 12.17 10.87 -6.65
N ARG A 381 13.22 10.47 -7.40
CA ARG A 381 13.86 11.35 -8.39
C ARG A 381 12.90 11.77 -9.52
N LEU A 382 12.06 10.85 -9.99
CA LEU A 382 11.02 11.14 -11.00
C LEU A 382 9.88 11.99 -10.44
N PHE A 383 9.58 11.82 -9.16
CA PHE A 383 8.60 12.62 -8.45
C PHE A 383 9.08 14.07 -8.31
N ASP A 384 10.29 14.27 -7.81
CA ASP A 384 10.88 15.60 -7.56
C ASP A 384 10.98 16.45 -8.83
N ASN A 385 11.36 15.83 -9.96
CA ASN A 385 11.50 16.52 -11.24
C ASN A 385 10.16 16.76 -11.98
N GLY A 386 9.04 16.31 -11.42
CA GLY A 386 7.70 16.51 -11.99
C GLY A 386 7.30 15.51 -13.07
N THR A 387 8.08 14.46 -13.33
CA THR A 387 7.67 13.39 -14.26
C THR A 387 6.36 12.74 -13.80
N LEU A 388 6.19 12.62 -12.48
CA LEU A 388 5.04 11.98 -11.84
C LEU A 388 3.94 12.93 -11.36
N ASP A 389 3.91 14.20 -11.79
CA ASP A 389 2.89 15.16 -11.32
C ASP A 389 1.44 14.72 -11.58
N ASP A 390 1.19 14.05 -12.71
CA ASP A 390 -0.13 13.50 -13.05
C ASP A 390 -0.24 11.99 -12.77
N ALA A 391 0.70 11.42 -12.01
CA ALA A 391 0.62 10.03 -11.59
C ALA A 391 -0.56 9.83 -10.63
N LYS A 392 -1.36 8.80 -10.90
CA LYS A 392 -2.54 8.47 -10.12
C LYS A 392 -2.85 6.98 -10.20
N ASP A 393 -3.69 6.51 -9.29
CA ASP A 393 -4.28 5.19 -9.40
C ASP A 393 -5.19 5.10 -10.64
N GLN A 394 -4.84 4.19 -11.55
CA GLN A 394 -5.56 3.95 -12.80
C GLN A 394 -6.71 2.94 -12.64
N PHE A 395 -6.80 2.26 -11.50
CA PHE A 395 -7.81 1.21 -11.25
C PHE A 395 -9.07 1.74 -10.55
N VAL A 396 -9.03 2.98 -10.05
CA VAL A 396 -10.12 3.63 -9.33
C VAL A 396 -10.56 4.89 -10.08
N SER A 397 -11.86 5.09 -10.29
CA SER A 397 -12.39 6.22 -11.06
C SER A 397 -12.03 7.59 -10.49
N ASN A 398 -11.85 7.68 -9.17
CA ASN A 398 -11.38 8.86 -8.44
C ASN A 398 -9.97 8.64 -7.86
N GLY A 399 -9.15 7.82 -8.53
CA GLY A 399 -7.80 7.51 -8.11
C GLY A 399 -6.94 8.76 -8.01
N THR A 400 -6.19 8.88 -6.91
CA THR A 400 -5.27 9.97 -6.65
C THR A 400 -3.83 9.45 -6.57
N PHE A 401 -2.87 10.34 -6.33
CA PHE A 401 -1.48 9.95 -6.11
C PHE A 401 -1.34 9.05 -4.87
N TRP A 402 -2.08 9.34 -3.79
CA TRP A 402 -1.95 8.56 -2.56
C TRP A 402 -2.69 7.21 -2.65
N SER A 403 -3.79 7.12 -3.41
CA SER A 403 -4.52 5.85 -3.51
C SER A 403 -3.73 4.75 -4.23
N MET A 404 -2.80 5.08 -5.13
CA MET A 404 -1.90 4.08 -5.75
C MET A 404 -0.86 3.51 -4.78
N LEU A 405 -0.73 4.08 -3.57
CA LEU A 405 0.24 3.67 -2.53
C LEU A 405 -0.41 2.81 -1.45
N HIS A 406 -1.60 2.26 -1.70
CA HIS A 406 -2.30 1.42 -0.74
C HIS A 406 -1.42 0.25 -0.25
N GLY A 407 -1.33 0.04 1.07
CA GLY A 407 -0.49 -0.99 1.68
C GLY A 407 0.99 -0.63 1.83
N PHE A 408 1.46 0.47 1.22
CA PHE A 408 2.87 0.82 1.21
C PHE A 408 3.39 1.23 2.60
N ALA A 409 2.56 1.92 3.38
CA ALA A 409 2.92 2.36 4.73
C ALA A 409 3.09 1.18 5.70
N GLU A 410 2.34 0.10 5.50
CA GLU A 410 2.45 -1.15 6.26
C GLU A 410 3.73 -1.92 5.90
N GLU A 411 4.08 -1.97 4.62
CA GLU A 411 5.27 -2.69 4.15
C GLU A 411 6.58 -1.93 4.41
N ARG A 412 6.57 -0.60 4.22
CA ARG A 412 7.75 0.27 4.27
C ARG A 412 7.43 1.62 4.97
N PRO A 413 7.15 1.62 6.28
CA PRO A 413 6.73 2.83 7.00
C PRO A 413 7.75 3.97 6.94
N VAL A 414 9.05 3.70 7.02
CA VAL A 414 10.11 4.71 6.89
C VAL A 414 10.11 5.36 5.50
N TRP A 415 9.95 4.58 4.44
CA TRP A 415 9.95 5.09 3.06
C TRP A 415 8.69 5.90 2.78
N CYS A 416 7.55 5.54 3.39
CA CYS A 416 6.34 6.35 3.33
C CYS A 416 6.54 7.74 3.95
N ALA A 417 7.27 7.85 5.07
CA ALA A 417 7.61 9.15 5.67
C ALA A 417 8.53 10.00 4.78
N GLU A 418 9.55 9.36 4.17
CA GLU A 418 10.45 10.00 3.21
C GLU A 418 9.64 10.52 2.01
N LEU A 419 8.79 9.68 1.42
CA LEU A 419 7.91 10.08 0.33
C LEU A 419 6.97 11.23 0.72
N ALA A 420 6.42 11.21 1.93
CA ALA A 420 5.55 12.28 2.42
C ALA A 420 6.28 13.63 2.49
N ALA A 421 7.57 13.63 2.84
CA ALA A 421 8.41 14.83 2.81
C ALA A 421 8.65 15.33 1.37
N HIS A 422 9.02 14.42 0.45
CA HIS A 422 9.16 14.74 -0.98
C HIS A 422 7.86 15.26 -1.59
N TRP A 423 6.71 14.70 -1.18
CA TRP A 423 5.39 15.16 -1.59
C TRP A 423 5.13 16.62 -1.19
N LEU A 424 5.42 16.98 0.06
CA LEU A 424 5.30 18.38 0.53
C LEU A 424 6.21 19.32 -0.26
N ASP A 425 7.48 18.93 -0.49
CA ASP A 425 8.43 19.75 -1.25
C ASP A 425 7.99 19.92 -2.71
N ARG A 426 7.48 18.86 -3.35
CA ARG A 426 6.97 18.95 -4.72
C ARG A 426 5.75 19.85 -4.81
N ARG A 427 4.80 19.71 -3.88
CA ARG A 427 3.59 20.57 -3.83
C ARG A 427 3.94 22.03 -3.59
N LEU A 428 5.00 22.30 -2.84
CA LEU A 428 5.52 23.65 -2.69
C LEU A 428 5.98 24.25 -4.02
N LEU A 429 6.78 23.50 -4.79
CA LEU A 429 7.27 23.93 -6.09
C LEU A 429 6.12 24.18 -7.08
N VAL A 430 5.13 23.27 -7.12
CA VAL A 430 3.95 23.43 -7.99
C VAL A 430 3.12 24.64 -7.57
N ALA A 431 2.87 24.82 -6.27
CA ALA A 431 2.10 25.95 -5.76
C ALA A 431 2.77 27.30 -6.07
N GLN A 432 4.10 27.37 -6.00
CA GLN A 432 4.86 28.57 -6.38
C GLN A 432 4.77 28.85 -7.88
N ALA A 433 4.90 27.82 -8.72
CA ALA A 433 4.81 27.96 -10.18
C ALA A 433 3.40 28.38 -10.65
N SER A 434 2.36 27.98 -9.92
CA SER A 434 0.96 28.29 -10.25
C SER A 434 0.39 29.49 -9.48
N ALA A 435 1.20 30.25 -8.75
CA ALA A 435 0.74 31.33 -7.87
C ALA A 435 0.01 32.47 -8.61
N GLU A 436 0.35 32.72 -9.87
CA GLU A 436 -0.29 33.75 -10.71
C GLU A 436 -1.56 33.25 -11.41
N GLN A 437 -1.74 31.93 -11.51
CA GLN A 437 -2.80 31.29 -12.31
C GLN A 437 -3.95 30.76 -11.46
N LEU A 438 -3.67 30.39 -10.21
CA LEU A 438 -4.66 29.84 -9.28
C LEU A 438 -5.05 30.88 -8.23
N GLU A 439 -6.35 31.02 -7.95
CA GLU A 439 -6.83 31.85 -6.84
C GLU A 439 -6.36 31.33 -5.47
N ARG A 440 -6.17 30.01 -5.35
CA ARG A 440 -5.79 29.33 -4.10
C ARG A 440 -4.72 28.25 -4.34
N PRO A 441 -3.47 28.62 -4.67
CA PRO A 441 -2.41 27.64 -4.96
C PRO A 441 -2.11 26.69 -3.77
N TRP A 442 -2.45 27.11 -2.55
CA TRP A 442 -2.24 26.33 -1.33
C TRP A 442 -3.26 25.21 -1.10
N SER A 443 -4.34 25.13 -1.89
CA SER A 443 -5.26 23.98 -1.85
C SER A 443 -4.65 22.71 -2.45
N LEU A 444 -3.51 22.81 -3.14
CA LEU A 444 -2.77 21.67 -3.69
C LEU A 444 -2.17 20.76 -2.61
N PHE A 445 -2.16 21.18 -1.35
CA PHE A 445 -1.68 20.39 -0.21
C PHE A 445 -2.75 19.43 0.36
N ASP A 446 -3.94 19.37 -0.25
CA ASP A 446 -4.96 18.39 0.08
C ASP A 446 -5.14 17.36 -1.06
N ASP A 447 -5.45 16.13 -0.66
CA ASP A 447 -5.77 14.99 -1.52
C ASP A 447 -6.93 14.21 -0.86
N GLN A 448 -7.65 13.40 -1.65
CA GLN A 448 -8.77 12.58 -1.15
C GLN A 448 -8.29 11.28 -0.45
N ALA A 449 -7.00 10.93 -0.59
CA ALA A 449 -6.36 9.79 0.07
C ALA A 449 -5.08 10.23 0.82
N GLY A 450 -4.36 9.31 1.47
CA GLY A 450 -3.09 9.57 2.13
C GLY A 450 -3.16 9.71 3.66
N VAL A 451 -4.35 9.96 4.21
CA VAL A 451 -4.54 10.18 5.66
C VAL A 451 -4.18 8.93 6.46
N GLU A 452 -4.57 7.75 5.97
CA GLU A 452 -4.29 6.47 6.62
C GLU A 452 -2.80 6.14 6.55
N GLU A 453 -2.19 6.30 5.37
CA GLU A 453 -0.78 6.03 5.09
C GLU A 453 0.14 6.86 6.01
N LEU A 454 -0.12 8.16 6.14
CA LEU A 454 0.61 9.02 7.09
C LEU A 454 0.44 8.56 8.54
N GLY A 455 -0.78 8.15 8.91
CA GLY A 455 -1.08 7.66 10.25
C GLY A 455 -0.37 6.34 10.57
N VAL A 456 -0.35 5.40 9.64
CA VAL A 456 0.33 4.10 9.76
C VAL A 456 1.84 4.30 9.87
N SER A 457 2.43 5.12 8.99
CA SER A 457 3.86 5.43 9.01
C SER A 457 4.26 6.08 10.34
N ALA A 458 3.52 7.10 10.80
CA ALA A 458 3.80 7.79 12.05
C ALA A 458 3.64 6.93 13.31
N ARG A 459 2.78 5.90 13.29
CA ARG A 459 2.64 4.97 14.43
C ARG A 459 3.70 3.88 14.43
N SER A 460 4.08 3.40 13.24
CA SER A 460 5.01 2.28 13.10
C SER A 460 6.46 2.72 13.31
N GLU A 461 6.84 3.86 12.73
CA GLU A 461 8.21 4.39 12.76
C GLU A 461 8.23 5.88 13.14
N PRO A 462 7.84 6.23 14.38
CA PRO A 462 7.55 7.61 14.77
C PRO A 462 8.79 8.53 14.72
N ALA A 463 9.97 8.05 15.10
CA ALA A 463 11.19 8.85 15.07
C ALA A 463 11.62 9.21 13.64
N ALA A 464 11.64 8.21 12.75
CA ALA A 464 11.94 8.42 11.33
C ALA A 464 10.89 9.33 10.68
N PHE A 465 9.60 9.15 11.00
CA PHE A 465 8.54 10.01 10.51
C PHE A 465 8.80 11.49 10.84
N LEU A 466 9.12 11.80 12.10
CA LEU A 466 9.43 13.17 12.52
C LEU A 466 10.68 13.72 11.84
N GLN A 467 11.71 12.88 11.65
CA GLN A 467 12.97 13.26 11.02
C GLN A 467 12.76 13.74 9.57
N PHE A 468 11.90 13.06 8.80
CA PHE A 468 11.60 13.45 7.42
C PHE A 468 10.56 14.58 7.34
N VAL A 469 9.44 14.43 8.04
CA VAL A 469 8.24 15.25 7.81
C VAL A 469 8.34 16.64 8.43
N ILE A 470 8.91 16.79 9.63
CA ILE A 470 8.96 18.10 10.31
C ILE A 470 9.79 19.12 9.52
N PRO A 471 11.00 18.79 9.01
CA PRO A 471 11.74 19.70 8.14
C PRO A 471 10.94 20.16 6.91
N ALA A 472 10.17 19.27 6.29
CA ALA A 472 9.35 19.58 5.12
C ALA A 472 8.18 20.51 5.49
N ILE A 473 7.47 20.24 6.59
CA ILE A 473 6.42 21.13 7.13
C ILE A 473 6.98 22.54 7.37
N LEU A 474 8.17 22.65 7.97
CA LEU A 474 8.79 23.95 8.24
C LEU A 474 9.16 24.70 6.96
N ARG A 475 9.67 24.02 5.93
CA ARG A 475 9.94 24.63 4.62
C ARG A 475 8.66 25.19 3.99
N VAL A 476 7.60 24.36 3.94
CA VAL A 476 6.30 24.76 3.40
C VAL A 476 5.73 25.96 4.16
N ALA A 477 5.72 25.90 5.49
CA ALA A 477 5.15 26.95 6.33
C ALA A 477 5.93 28.28 6.22
N GLU A 478 7.26 28.23 6.14
CA GLU A 478 8.09 29.42 5.95
C GLU A 478 7.81 30.08 4.58
N THR A 479 7.71 29.29 3.52
CA THR A 479 7.42 29.83 2.17
C THR A 479 5.99 30.33 2.05
N ALA A 480 5.03 29.63 2.66
CA ALA A 480 3.61 30.00 2.64
C ALA A 480 3.25 31.09 3.67
N ARG A 481 4.23 31.68 4.36
CA ARG A 481 4.02 32.60 5.48
C ARG A 481 3.22 33.85 5.10
N TYR A 482 2.42 34.31 6.05
CA TYR A 482 1.77 35.62 6.03
C TYR A 482 1.61 36.14 7.47
N VAL A 483 1.60 37.47 7.61
CA VAL A 483 1.42 38.12 8.91
C VAL A 483 -0.06 38.47 9.06
N LYS A 484 -0.69 37.95 10.12
CA LYS A 484 -2.10 38.24 10.45
C LYS A 484 -2.24 39.25 11.58
N ASP A 485 -1.45 39.10 12.63
CA ASP A 485 -1.55 39.87 13.87
C ASP A 485 -0.13 40.08 14.43
N PRO A 486 0.27 41.32 14.80
CA PRO A 486 1.57 41.62 15.40
C PRO A 486 1.87 40.84 16.70
N ASP A 487 0.85 40.37 17.43
CA ASP A 487 1.00 39.65 18.72
C ASP A 487 0.97 38.11 18.57
N THR A 488 1.19 37.60 17.36
CA THR A 488 1.29 36.16 17.10
C THR A 488 2.47 35.84 16.18
N PHE A 489 3.02 34.64 16.28
CA PHE A 489 3.96 34.18 15.25
C PHE A 489 3.29 34.16 13.87
N SER A 490 4.11 34.37 12.84
CA SER A 490 3.63 34.32 11.45
C SER A 490 2.91 33.01 11.19
N ARG A 491 1.73 33.12 10.57
CA ARG A 491 0.94 31.98 10.13
C ARG A 491 1.32 31.63 8.71
N ASP A 492 0.86 30.48 8.24
CA ASP A 492 1.07 30.02 6.88
C ASP A 492 -0.27 29.74 6.20
N ARG A 493 -0.28 29.79 4.86
CA ARG A 493 -1.50 29.63 4.07
C ARG A 493 -1.98 28.17 3.93
N VAL A 494 -1.20 27.19 4.38
CA VAL A 494 -1.55 25.76 4.31
C VAL A 494 -2.24 25.33 5.61
N TRP A 495 -1.58 25.55 6.74
CA TRP A 495 -2.06 25.24 8.10
C TRP A 495 -2.53 26.50 8.83
N HIS A 496 -3.36 27.30 8.16
CA HIS A 496 -3.88 28.58 8.67
C HIS A 496 -4.40 28.48 10.11
N VAL A 497 -5.18 27.43 10.41
CA VAL A 497 -5.61 27.05 11.77
C VAL A 497 -5.59 25.51 11.89
N PRO A 498 -5.05 24.94 12.98
CA PRO A 498 -5.17 23.51 13.26
C PRO A 498 -6.63 23.10 13.43
N SER A 499 -7.04 22.00 12.79
CA SER A 499 -8.40 21.45 12.96
C SER A 499 -8.45 20.42 14.10
N ALA A 500 -9.55 20.42 14.85
CA ALA A 500 -9.88 19.40 15.85
C ALA A 500 -10.87 18.34 15.33
N GLY A 501 -11.24 18.39 14.04
CA GLY A 501 -12.24 17.50 13.45
C GLY A 501 -11.80 16.03 13.36
N GLU A 502 -12.77 15.13 13.36
CA GLU A 502 -12.58 13.67 13.30
C GLU A 502 -12.00 13.21 11.94
N TYR A 503 -12.40 13.90 10.87
CA TYR A 503 -12.00 13.66 9.48
C TYR A 503 -11.10 14.81 8.99
N PRO A 504 -9.78 14.74 9.20
CA PRO A 504 -8.86 15.76 8.73
C PRO A 504 -8.69 15.68 7.22
N SER A 505 -8.51 16.82 6.56
CA SER A 505 -7.94 16.87 5.21
C SER A 505 -6.50 16.35 5.23
N LEU A 506 -5.92 16.01 4.07
CA LEU A 506 -4.55 15.49 4.01
C LEU A 506 -3.53 16.46 4.63
N SER A 507 -3.63 17.77 4.36
CA SER A 507 -2.76 18.76 4.99
C SER A 507 -2.85 18.69 6.52
N GLN A 508 -4.05 18.60 7.10
CA GLN A 508 -4.23 18.47 8.55
C GLN A 508 -3.76 17.10 9.08
N ALA A 509 -3.78 16.05 8.25
CA ALA A 509 -3.28 14.73 8.61
C ALA A 509 -1.77 14.73 8.87
N PHE A 510 -0.97 15.54 8.15
CA PHE A 510 0.45 15.74 8.44
C PHE A 510 0.69 16.22 9.89
N LEU A 511 -0.12 17.18 10.35
CA LEU A 511 -0.03 17.67 11.73
C LEU A 511 -0.50 16.63 12.74
N ARG A 512 -1.60 15.92 12.46
CA ARG A 512 -2.13 14.87 13.33
C ARG A 512 -1.15 13.70 13.47
N ALA A 513 -0.57 13.25 12.37
CA ALA A 513 0.45 12.21 12.33
C ALA A 513 1.71 12.66 13.08
N SER A 514 2.17 13.89 12.87
CA SER A 514 3.31 14.47 13.60
C SER A 514 3.06 14.51 15.12
N LYS A 515 1.87 14.94 15.57
CA LYS A 515 1.50 14.91 16.99
C LYS A 515 1.49 13.50 17.56
N THR A 516 0.99 12.53 16.80
CA THR A 516 0.97 11.12 17.20
C THR A 516 2.40 10.60 17.37
N ALA A 517 3.28 10.88 16.40
CA ALA A 517 4.68 10.49 16.47
C ALA A 517 5.42 11.19 17.64
N LEU A 518 5.18 12.49 17.87
CA LEU A 518 5.73 13.22 19.01
C LEU A 518 5.33 12.58 20.34
N ALA A 519 4.06 12.21 20.50
CA ALA A 519 3.56 11.55 21.70
C ALA A 519 4.24 10.18 21.91
N LEU A 520 4.39 9.38 20.85
CA LEU A 520 5.03 8.07 20.92
C LEU A 520 6.53 8.16 21.27
N VAL A 521 7.30 8.99 20.56
CA VAL A 521 8.73 9.18 20.86
C VAL A 521 8.92 9.79 22.24
N GLY A 522 8.10 10.78 22.63
CA GLY A 522 8.21 11.42 23.94
C GLY A 522 7.91 10.50 25.12
N ALA A 523 6.98 9.55 24.94
CA ALA A 523 6.67 8.55 25.95
C ALA A 523 7.80 7.53 26.14
N GLN A 524 8.46 7.13 25.04
CA GLN A 524 9.49 6.07 25.06
C GLN A 524 10.90 6.62 25.29
N SER A 525 11.28 7.66 24.54
CA SER A 525 12.63 8.23 24.46
C SER A 525 12.59 9.77 24.37
N PRO A 526 12.14 10.49 25.42
CA PRO A 526 11.96 11.95 25.36
C PRO A 526 13.25 12.71 25.02
N LYS A 527 14.43 12.19 25.37
CA LYS A 527 15.72 12.83 25.04
C LYS A 527 15.99 12.88 23.53
N GLU A 528 15.45 11.96 22.74
CA GLU A 528 15.60 11.94 21.29
C GLU A 528 14.87 13.11 20.61
N LEU A 529 13.87 13.70 21.26
CA LEU A 529 13.15 14.87 20.73
C LEU A 529 13.97 16.18 20.81
N ARG A 530 15.11 16.20 21.52
CA ARG A 530 15.89 17.43 21.77
C ARG A 530 16.32 18.18 20.49
N PRO A 531 16.87 17.52 19.46
CA PRO A 531 17.23 18.19 18.21
C PRO A 531 16.01 18.78 17.49
N LEU A 532 14.87 18.06 17.56
CA LEU A 532 13.62 18.49 16.96
C LEU A 532 13.03 19.71 17.68
N ILE A 533 13.02 19.68 19.02
CA ILE A 533 12.60 20.79 19.89
C ILE A 533 13.43 22.04 19.58
N ALA A 534 14.76 21.90 19.48
CA ALA A 534 15.63 23.02 19.14
C ALA A 534 15.27 23.63 17.78
N ARG A 535 15.02 22.79 16.77
CA ARG A 535 14.61 23.23 15.42
C ARG A 535 13.25 23.93 15.43
N LEU A 536 12.25 23.37 16.10
CA LEU A 536 10.91 23.94 16.23
C LEU A 536 10.92 25.25 17.02
N ARG A 537 11.75 25.36 18.06
CA ARG A 537 11.91 26.59 18.86
C ARG A 537 12.52 27.72 18.03
N ALA A 538 13.47 27.42 17.15
CA ALA A 538 14.15 28.38 16.29
C ALA A 538 13.23 28.90 15.16
N ALA A 539 12.36 28.04 14.61
CA ALA A 539 11.36 28.46 13.62
C ALA A 539 10.29 29.34 14.29
N LYS A 540 10.36 30.66 14.11
CA LYS A 540 9.40 31.64 14.66
C LYS A 540 8.07 31.65 13.88
N LEU A 541 7.53 30.46 13.64
CA LEU A 541 6.28 30.20 12.92
C LEU A 541 5.20 29.69 13.87
N TYR A 542 3.94 30.01 13.60
CA TYR A 542 2.81 29.55 14.42
C TYR A 542 2.75 28.03 14.48
N ILE A 543 2.90 27.34 13.34
CA ILE A 543 2.80 25.89 13.29
C ILE A 543 4.00 25.18 13.93
N ALA A 544 5.18 25.81 13.87
CA ALA A 544 6.35 25.33 14.60
C ALA A 544 6.13 25.42 16.12
N ASN A 545 5.56 26.52 16.61
CA ASN A 545 5.18 26.65 18.01
C ASN A 545 4.09 25.64 18.40
N TYR A 546 3.10 25.43 17.54
CA TYR A 546 2.06 24.42 17.77
C TYR A 546 2.67 23.02 17.97
N LEU A 547 3.54 22.58 17.06
CA LEU A 547 4.20 21.28 17.18
C LEU A 547 5.20 21.22 18.36
N LEU A 548 5.89 22.33 18.67
CA LEU A 548 6.76 22.44 19.84
C LEU A 548 6.00 22.19 21.15
N LEU A 549 4.83 22.81 21.32
CA LEU A 549 4.03 22.63 22.51
C LEU A 549 3.53 21.18 22.65
N TYR A 550 3.19 20.51 21.54
CA TYR A 550 2.89 19.08 21.55
C TYR A 550 4.13 18.21 21.85
N ALA A 551 5.32 18.63 21.44
CA ALA A 551 6.56 17.96 21.84
C ALA A 551 6.77 18.03 23.36
N TYR A 552 6.48 19.15 24.01
CA TYR A 552 6.53 19.24 25.48
C TYR A 552 5.42 18.42 26.16
N LEU A 553 4.20 18.43 25.62
CA LEU A 553 3.09 17.62 26.13
C LEU A 553 3.34 16.11 26.06
N SER A 554 4.24 15.67 25.18
CA SER A 554 4.57 14.24 25.04
C SER A 554 5.20 13.65 26.32
N ASN A 555 5.89 14.49 27.12
CA ASN A 555 6.45 14.09 28.41
C ASN A 555 6.56 15.29 29.38
N PRO A 556 5.43 15.68 30.03
CA PRO A 556 5.36 16.90 30.82
C PRO A 556 6.30 16.92 32.03
N VAL A 557 6.69 15.75 32.55
CA VAL A 557 7.62 15.64 33.67
C VAL A 557 9.05 16.01 33.24
N VAL A 558 9.52 15.45 32.12
CA VAL A 558 10.88 15.68 31.61
C VAL A 558 11.07 17.10 31.08
N PHE A 559 10.03 17.67 30.48
CA PHE A 559 10.11 18.97 29.82
C PHE A 559 9.55 20.14 30.65
N ALA A 560 9.10 19.91 31.88
CA ALA A 560 8.37 20.89 32.67
C ALA A 560 9.08 22.25 32.76
N ASP A 561 10.33 22.25 33.23
CA ASP A 561 11.08 23.50 33.44
C ASP A 561 11.38 24.22 32.12
N GLU A 562 11.83 23.48 31.10
CA GLU A 562 12.16 24.07 29.80
C GLU A 562 10.92 24.68 29.13
N ALA A 563 9.79 23.97 29.13
CA ALA A 563 8.56 24.42 28.51
C ALA A 563 8.03 25.68 29.19
N LEU A 564 7.96 25.69 30.51
CA LEU A 564 7.39 26.80 31.27
C LEU A 564 8.31 28.02 31.35
N GLN A 565 9.63 27.83 31.44
CA GLN A 565 10.59 28.93 31.31
C GLN A 565 10.46 29.59 29.95
N LEU A 566 10.32 28.80 28.88
CA LEU A 566 10.14 29.31 27.53
C LEU A 566 8.84 30.11 27.39
N LEU A 567 7.71 29.60 27.92
CA LEU A 567 6.43 30.31 27.89
C LEU A 567 6.45 31.61 28.71
N ALA A 568 7.18 31.63 29.83
CA ALA A 568 7.34 32.83 30.65
C ALA A 568 8.21 33.91 29.97
N GLN A 569 9.25 33.50 29.25
CA GLN A 569 10.21 34.40 28.59
C GLN A 569 9.70 34.92 27.23
N GLU A 570 8.98 34.11 26.48
CA GLU A 570 8.51 34.44 25.13
C GLU A 570 6.98 34.47 25.07
N SER A 571 6.38 35.59 25.49
CA SER A 571 4.90 35.75 25.61
C SER A 571 4.11 35.46 24.33
N LEU A 572 4.70 35.64 23.13
CA LEU A 572 4.07 35.27 21.86
C LEU A 572 3.72 33.78 21.77
N ARG A 573 4.42 32.92 22.51
CA ARG A 573 4.17 31.46 22.53
C ARG A 573 2.90 31.08 23.26
N LEU A 574 2.42 31.95 24.15
CA LEU A 574 1.17 31.75 24.89
C LEU A 574 -0.03 31.77 23.95
N SER A 575 0.02 32.52 22.85
CA SER A 575 -1.02 32.59 21.81
C SER A 575 -0.99 31.36 20.89
N CYS A 576 -1.28 30.17 21.42
CA CYS A 576 -1.29 28.92 20.66
C CYS A 576 -2.49 28.03 20.99
N GLY A 577 -3.26 27.67 19.96
CA GLY A 577 -4.50 26.91 20.10
C GLY A 577 -5.25 26.75 18.78
N TYR A 578 -6.59 26.82 18.88
CA TYR A 578 -7.55 26.62 17.79
C TYR A 578 -8.30 27.92 17.51
N SER A 579 -9.07 27.99 16.41
CA SER A 579 -9.81 29.22 16.05
C SER A 579 -10.82 29.65 17.11
N ASP A 580 -11.46 28.70 17.77
CA ASP A 580 -12.50 28.87 18.78
C ASP A 580 -11.96 28.84 20.22
N SER A 581 -10.70 28.40 20.40
CA SER A 581 -10.00 28.38 21.67
C SER A 581 -8.51 28.70 21.46
N PRO A 582 -8.15 29.99 21.28
CA PRO A 582 -6.86 30.43 20.74
C PRO A 582 -5.66 30.21 21.67
N TYR A 583 -5.91 29.92 22.96
CA TYR A 583 -4.90 29.68 23.98
C TYR A 583 -4.87 28.21 24.46
N TRP A 584 -5.68 27.34 23.86
CA TRP A 584 -5.93 25.99 24.36
C TRP A 584 -4.66 25.14 24.48
N THR A 585 -3.82 25.11 23.44
CA THR A 585 -2.60 24.29 23.45
C THR A 585 -1.62 24.77 24.53
N SER A 586 -1.44 26.08 24.66
CA SER A 586 -0.61 26.67 25.72
C SER A 586 -1.18 26.36 27.10
N ARG A 587 -2.50 26.45 27.27
CA ARG A 587 -3.19 26.08 28.51
C ARG A 587 -2.90 24.63 28.89
N GLN A 588 -2.98 23.69 27.94
CA GLN A 588 -2.69 22.28 28.19
C GLN A 588 -1.24 22.07 28.64
N VAL A 589 -0.27 22.75 28.03
CA VAL A 589 1.14 22.69 28.47
C VAL A 589 1.29 23.20 29.88
N ILE A 590 0.67 24.34 30.21
CA ILE A 590 0.70 24.92 31.56
C ILE A 590 0.09 23.93 32.56
N GLU A 591 -1.09 23.40 32.29
CA GLU A 591 -1.79 22.45 33.16
C GLU A 591 -0.96 21.18 33.41
N ALA A 592 -0.37 20.62 32.35
CA ALA A 592 0.38 19.38 32.45
C ALA A 592 1.79 19.54 33.05
N CYS A 593 2.47 20.66 32.78
CA CYS A 593 3.88 20.86 33.20
C CYS A 593 4.00 21.55 34.56
N SER A 594 3.05 22.42 34.92
CA SER A 594 3.16 23.25 36.14
C SER A 594 3.07 22.48 37.46
N PRO A 595 2.57 21.25 37.56
CA PRO A 595 2.75 20.42 38.75
C PRO A 595 4.20 19.93 38.95
N HIS A 596 4.98 19.84 37.87
CA HIS A 596 6.28 19.14 37.85
C HIS A 596 7.49 20.07 37.79
N CYS A 597 7.31 21.36 37.49
CA CYS A 597 8.41 22.32 37.39
C CYS A 597 8.95 22.78 38.75
N ALA A 598 10.18 23.29 38.76
CA ALA A 598 10.78 23.94 39.93
C ALA A 598 9.99 25.18 40.36
N ASP A 599 10.05 25.52 41.65
CA ASP A 599 9.32 26.67 42.20
C ASP A 599 9.70 28.01 41.57
N SER A 600 10.98 28.20 41.22
CA SER A 600 11.45 29.40 40.52
C SER A 600 10.80 29.55 39.15
N THR A 601 10.74 28.46 38.37
CA THR A 601 10.04 28.41 37.08
C THR A 601 8.55 28.69 37.25
N PHE A 602 7.91 28.06 38.24
CA PHE A 602 6.48 28.25 38.53
C PHE A 602 6.17 29.73 38.83
N ARG A 603 6.96 30.38 39.69
CA ARG A 603 6.78 31.79 40.05
C ARG A 603 7.01 32.73 38.86
N GLY A 604 8.02 32.45 38.04
CA GLY A 604 8.28 33.20 36.82
C GLY A 604 7.11 33.13 35.83
N LEU A 605 6.56 31.93 35.62
CA LEU A 605 5.37 31.75 34.79
C LEU A 605 4.13 32.43 35.38
N GLU A 606 3.87 32.26 36.68
CA GLU A 606 2.74 32.89 37.37
C GLU A 606 2.74 34.40 37.17
N ALA A 607 3.89 35.05 37.35
CA ALA A 607 4.05 36.49 37.11
C ALA A 607 3.76 36.85 35.64
N ALA A 608 4.38 36.13 34.70
CA ALA A 608 4.20 36.37 33.26
C ALA A 608 2.73 36.23 32.82
N LEU A 609 1.99 35.24 33.35
CA LEU A 609 0.58 35.04 33.02
C LEU A 609 -0.32 36.14 33.59
N LEU A 610 -0.04 36.64 34.80
CA LEU A 610 -0.82 37.72 35.40
C LEU A 610 -0.64 39.06 34.66
N GLU A 611 0.51 39.27 34.03
CA GLU A 611 0.84 40.49 33.26
C GLU A 611 0.51 40.36 31.76
N PHE A 612 0.10 39.17 31.31
CA PHE A 612 -0.18 38.90 29.91
C PHE A 612 -1.43 39.64 29.42
N VAL A 613 -1.25 40.51 28.41
CA VAL A 613 -2.35 41.22 27.74
C VAL A 613 -2.10 41.18 26.23
N PRO A 614 -2.93 40.50 25.43
CA PRO A 614 -2.78 40.46 23.97
C PRO A 614 -3.20 41.79 23.32
N ALA A 615 -2.73 42.06 22.09
CA ALA A 615 -2.98 43.31 21.35
C ALA A 615 -4.45 43.69 21.29
N TYR A 616 -5.33 42.72 20.99
CA TYR A 616 -6.77 42.96 20.94
C TYR A 616 -7.32 43.56 22.24
N GLU A 617 -6.89 43.06 23.41
CA GLU A 617 -7.32 43.55 24.72
C GLU A 617 -6.77 44.95 25.07
N ARG A 618 -5.79 45.44 24.30
CA ARG A 618 -5.28 46.83 24.39
C ARG A 618 -6.06 47.81 23.51
N THR A 619 -6.90 47.32 22.59
CA THR A 619 -7.72 48.18 21.71
C THR A 619 -8.96 48.71 22.42
N ARG A 620 -9.57 49.76 21.84
CA ARG A 620 -10.83 50.35 22.34
C ARG A 620 -11.96 49.32 22.39
N ASP A 621 -12.03 48.43 21.42
CA ASP A 621 -13.10 47.42 21.33
C ASP A 621 -12.85 46.24 22.27
N GLY A 622 -11.59 45.82 22.41
CA GLY A 622 -11.21 44.69 23.25
C GLY A 622 -11.01 45.01 24.74
N ILE A 623 -11.02 46.29 25.15
CA ILE A 623 -10.79 46.70 26.55
C ILE A 623 -11.78 46.04 27.53
N ARG A 624 -13.01 45.76 27.08
CA ARG A 624 -14.02 45.05 27.90
C ARG A 624 -13.60 43.60 28.20
N SER A 625 -12.87 42.99 27.28
CA SER A 625 -12.30 41.65 27.41
C SER A 625 -10.95 41.63 28.12
N ARG A 626 -10.41 42.78 28.56
CA ARG A 626 -9.10 42.84 29.23
C ARG A 626 -9.02 41.91 30.44
N GLY A 627 -8.03 41.02 30.44
CA GLY A 627 -7.81 39.96 31.42
C GLY A 627 -8.38 38.60 31.01
N ARG A 628 -9.10 38.47 29.89
CA ARG A 628 -9.72 37.19 29.47
C ARG A 628 -8.65 36.18 29.09
N ALA A 629 -7.68 36.57 28.28
CA ALA A 629 -6.58 35.69 27.88
C ALA A 629 -5.73 35.24 29.08
N ALA A 630 -5.37 36.17 29.96
CA ALA A 630 -4.65 35.89 31.21
C ALA A 630 -5.44 34.92 32.09
N TYR A 631 -6.75 35.14 32.27
CA TYR A 631 -7.62 34.23 33.03
C TYR A 631 -7.66 32.82 32.42
N ASN A 632 -7.76 32.71 31.10
CA ASN A 632 -7.76 31.42 30.40
C ASN A 632 -6.47 30.62 30.59
N LEU A 633 -5.32 31.28 30.73
CA LEU A 633 -4.04 30.59 30.95
C LEU A 633 -3.78 30.36 32.44
N ALA A 634 -3.94 31.38 33.29
CA ALA A 634 -3.65 31.31 34.72
C ALA A 634 -4.59 30.38 35.48
N SER A 635 -5.83 30.18 35.02
CA SER A 635 -6.76 29.21 35.63
C SER A 635 -6.37 27.74 35.40
N ALA A 636 -5.31 27.47 34.63
CA ALA A 636 -4.72 26.13 34.52
C ALA A 636 -3.63 25.87 35.57
N LEU A 637 -3.22 26.88 36.36
CA LEU A 637 -2.20 26.70 37.40
C LEU A 637 -2.75 25.89 38.60
N PRO A 638 -1.98 24.93 39.14
CA PRO A 638 -2.31 24.17 40.33
C PRO A 638 -2.65 25.05 41.54
N VAL A 639 -3.86 24.89 42.07
CA VAL A 639 -4.38 25.66 43.22
C VAL A 639 -3.48 25.55 44.47
N ALA A 640 -2.81 24.42 44.63
CA ALA A 640 -1.88 24.19 45.74
C ALA A 640 -0.61 25.06 45.66
N ARG A 641 -0.18 25.44 44.45
CA ARG A 641 1.06 26.20 44.21
C ARG A 641 0.83 27.69 43.97
N THR A 642 -0.40 28.08 43.59
CA THR A 642 -0.74 29.48 43.29
C THR A 642 -0.60 30.40 44.50
N SER A 643 -0.01 31.56 44.28
CA SER A 643 0.17 32.59 45.31
C SER A 643 -1.15 33.25 45.69
N ASN A 644 -1.19 33.91 46.85
CA ASN A 644 -2.37 34.65 47.30
C ASN A 644 -2.76 35.77 46.32
N ARG A 645 -1.76 36.42 45.69
CA ARG A 645 -1.99 37.42 44.64
C ARG A 645 -2.70 36.81 43.43
N ALA A 646 -2.22 35.67 42.94
CA ALA A 646 -2.84 34.99 41.80
C ALA A 646 -4.26 34.51 42.14
N LYS A 647 -4.48 33.97 43.35
CA LYS A 647 -5.81 33.55 43.83
C LYS A 647 -6.81 34.70 43.86
N ALA A 648 -6.40 35.87 44.38
CA ALA A 648 -7.24 37.06 44.39
C ALA A 648 -7.60 37.53 42.96
N GLN A 649 -6.61 37.56 42.06
CA GLN A 649 -6.83 37.96 40.67
C GLN A 649 -7.75 36.98 39.92
N LEU A 650 -7.58 35.67 40.12
CA LEU A 650 -8.44 34.64 39.54
C LEU A 650 -9.90 34.75 40.02
N ALA A 651 -10.12 35.10 41.30
CA ALA A 651 -11.46 35.33 41.83
C ALA A 651 -12.14 36.55 41.18
N GLU A 652 -11.41 37.65 40.99
CA GLU A 652 -11.90 38.83 40.27
C GLU A 652 -12.28 38.49 38.82
N TRP A 653 -11.38 37.81 38.10
CA TRP A 653 -11.64 37.39 36.72
C TRP A 653 -12.78 36.38 36.61
N SER A 654 -12.92 35.45 37.54
CA SER A 654 -14.07 34.54 37.60
C SER A 654 -15.39 35.32 37.80
N GLY A 655 -15.41 36.34 38.65
CA GLY A 655 -16.56 37.23 38.79
C GLY A 655 -16.95 37.93 37.48
N LYS A 656 -15.95 38.46 36.77
CA LYS A 656 -16.09 39.21 35.51
C LYS A 656 -16.47 38.32 34.32
N PHE A 657 -15.78 37.19 34.14
CA PHE A 657 -15.82 36.35 32.94
C PHE A 657 -16.57 35.04 33.10
N LYS A 658 -16.99 34.71 34.33
CA LYS A 658 -17.64 33.48 34.76
C LYS A 658 -16.74 32.25 34.66
N ALA A 659 -16.44 31.78 33.47
CA ALA A 659 -15.67 30.56 33.22
C ALA A 659 -14.54 30.80 32.20
N PRO A 660 -13.42 30.07 32.30
CA PRO A 660 -12.41 30.05 31.26
C PRO A 660 -12.96 29.38 29.99
N ASP A 661 -12.23 29.55 28.88
CA ASP A 661 -12.61 28.97 27.59
C ASP A 661 -12.63 27.43 27.66
N SER A 662 -13.62 26.85 26.98
CA SER A 662 -13.79 25.40 26.87
C SER A 662 -12.79 24.77 25.88
N PRO A 663 -12.65 23.42 25.89
CA PRO A 663 -11.96 22.72 24.81
C PRO A 663 -12.48 23.13 23.43
N PRO A 664 -11.63 23.10 22.38
CA PRO A 664 -12.05 23.40 21.02
C PRO A 664 -13.19 22.45 20.62
N ARG A 665 -14.26 23.03 20.10
CA ARG A 665 -15.49 22.32 19.71
C ARG A 665 -15.43 21.89 18.24
N GLY A 666 -14.58 22.53 17.45
CA GLY A 666 -14.42 22.27 16.02
C GLY A 666 -15.31 23.18 15.16
N VAL A 667 -15.34 22.93 13.85
CA VAL A 667 -16.15 23.72 12.92
C VAL A 667 -17.62 23.33 13.08
N HIS A 668 -18.41 24.22 13.67
CA HIS A 668 -19.86 24.12 13.69
C HIS A 668 -20.44 25.07 12.66
N SER A 669 -21.11 24.51 11.65
CA SER A 669 -22.01 25.29 10.80
C SER A 669 -23.37 25.31 11.48
N CYS A 670 -23.90 26.50 11.76
CA CYS A 670 -25.28 26.68 12.18
C CYS A 670 -26.01 27.45 11.08
N GLU A 671 -27.18 26.98 10.71
CA GLU A 671 -28.10 27.79 9.92
C GLU A 671 -28.54 28.97 10.80
N VAL A 672 -28.32 30.19 10.30
CA VAL A 672 -28.78 31.38 11.01
C VAL A 672 -30.28 31.48 10.78
N VAL A 673 -31.06 31.47 11.85
CA VAL A 673 -32.53 31.51 11.85
C VAL A 673 -33.04 32.85 12.37
N SER A 674 -34.33 33.12 12.19
CA SER A 674 -34.97 34.30 12.78
C SER A 674 -34.68 34.42 14.28
N PRO A 675 -34.41 35.64 14.80
CA PRO A 675 -34.23 35.87 16.24
C PRO A 675 -35.46 35.51 17.08
N ILE A 676 -36.63 35.36 16.45
CA ILE A 676 -37.87 34.89 17.06
C ILE A 676 -38.26 33.55 16.43
N LYS A 677 -38.58 32.55 17.26
CA LYS A 677 -39.05 31.24 16.77
C LYS A 677 -40.40 31.38 16.07
N ARG A 678 -40.60 30.62 14.98
CA ARG A 678 -41.86 30.64 14.20
C ARG A 678 -43.09 30.36 15.06
N ASP A 679 -43.04 29.38 15.96
CA ASP A 679 -44.16 29.05 16.87
C ASP A 679 -44.56 30.24 17.75
N SER A 680 -43.58 31.02 18.22
CA SER A 680 -43.85 32.24 18.97
C SER A 680 -44.42 33.34 18.06
N ALA A 681 -43.94 33.43 16.82
CA ALA A 681 -44.40 34.41 15.84
C ALA A 681 -45.83 34.15 15.34
N LEU A 682 -46.29 32.90 15.33
CA LEU A 682 -47.66 32.51 14.96
C LEU A 682 -48.72 33.20 15.82
N HIS A 683 -48.38 33.46 17.09
CA HIS A 683 -49.28 34.06 18.07
C HIS A 683 -49.02 35.56 18.27
N MET A 684 -48.13 36.18 17.49
CA MET A 684 -47.81 37.59 17.65
C MET A 684 -48.93 38.49 17.14
N THR A 685 -49.31 39.46 17.95
CA THR A 685 -50.17 40.58 17.55
C THR A 685 -49.40 41.56 16.67
N ASP A 686 -50.13 42.43 15.96
CA ASP A 686 -49.54 43.45 15.10
C ASP A 686 -48.58 44.38 15.87
N ASP A 687 -48.94 44.79 17.09
CA ASP A 687 -48.07 45.63 17.93
C ASP A 687 -46.85 44.86 18.47
N GLN A 688 -46.93 43.54 18.59
CA GLN A 688 -45.76 42.70 18.91
C GLN A 688 -44.84 42.58 17.69
N TRP A 689 -45.38 42.46 16.48
CA TRP A 689 -44.60 42.50 15.24
C TRP A 689 -43.91 43.84 15.04
N LEU A 690 -44.59 44.96 15.24
CA LEU A 690 -43.99 46.30 15.15
C LEU A 690 -42.85 46.49 16.16
N ARG A 691 -43.03 46.03 17.40
CA ARG A 691 -41.96 46.06 18.41
C ARG A 691 -40.79 45.15 18.06
N ALA A 692 -41.04 43.99 17.45
CA ALA A 692 -39.98 43.08 17.00
C ALA A 692 -39.18 43.68 15.84
N ILE A 693 -39.85 44.28 14.85
CA ILE A 693 -39.23 44.96 13.70
C ILE A 693 -38.36 46.12 14.20
N ALA A 694 -38.89 46.97 15.08
CA ALA A 694 -38.13 48.06 15.69
C ALA A 694 -36.92 47.59 16.52
N LYS A 695 -37.04 46.43 17.21
CA LYS A 695 -35.94 45.86 17.99
C LYS A 695 -34.84 45.25 17.11
N TYR A 696 -35.20 44.63 16.00
CA TYR A 696 -34.29 43.96 15.08
C TYR A 696 -34.15 44.76 13.79
N ASN A 697 -33.75 46.02 13.92
CA ASN A 697 -33.81 47.01 12.84
C ASN A 697 -32.45 47.33 12.18
N SER A 698 -31.42 46.52 12.42
CA SER A 698 -30.07 46.74 11.88
C SER A 698 -29.65 45.61 10.95
N ALA A 699 -29.04 45.99 9.82
CA ALA A 699 -28.31 45.08 8.95
C ALA A 699 -27.15 44.38 9.68
N ASP A 700 -26.54 45.07 10.65
CA ASP A 700 -25.50 44.49 11.50
C ASP A 700 -26.10 43.53 12.53
N ARG A 701 -25.63 42.28 12.46
CA ARG A 701 -25.93 41.24 13.44
C ARG A 701 -25.18 41.52 14.74
N ARG A 702 -25.88 41.67 15.87
CA ARG A 702 -25.24 41.57 17.19
C ARG A 702 -24.65 40.15 17.32
N ARG A 703 -23.33 40.04 17.34
CA ARG A 703 -22.63 38.75 17.51
C ARG A 703 -22.85 38.23 18.93
N ASP A 704 -23.87 37.41 19.09
CA ASP A 704 -24.05 36.57 20.28
C ASP A 704 -23.27 35.27 20.07
N PHE A 705 -22.10 35.16 20.72
CA PHE A 705 -21.24 33.97 20.63
C PHE A 705 -21.85 32.74 21.30
N ASN A 706 -22.87 32.90 22.15
CA ASN A 706 -23.57 31.79 22.78
C ASN A 706 -24.77 31.30 21.95
N HIS A 707 -25.32 32.16 21.09
CA HIS A 707 -26.40 31.83 20.15
C HIS A 707 -26.06 32.23 18.70
N PRO A 708 -25.05 31.58 18.09
CA PRO A 708 -24.61 31.88 16.74
C PRO A 708 -25.65 31.52 15.66
N GLU A 709 -26.71 30.81 16.02
CA GLU A 709 -27.88 30.55 15.17
C GLU A 709 -28.86 31.73 15.11
N ARG A 710 -28.85 32.68 16.05
CA ARG A 710 -29.84 33.78 16.07
C ARG A 710 -29.43 34.92 15.13
N GLY A 711 -30.23 35.13 14.09
CA GLY A 711 -30.08 36.17 13.08
C GLY A 711 -30.60 37.55 13.50
N GLY A 712 -30.54 38.49 12.56
CA GLY A 712 -31.00 39.88 12.72
C GLY A 712 -32.18 40.21 11.82
N ALA A 713 -32.25 41.48 11.36
CA ALA A 713 -33.36 42.03 10.57
C ALA A 713 -33.73 41.14 9.36
N GLN A 714 -32.74 40.79 8.54
CA GLN A 714 -32.91 39.98 7.33
C GLN A 714 -33.56 38.61 7.59
N HIS A 715 -33.21 37.96 8.70
CA HIS A 715 -33.72 36.62 9.01
C HIS A 715 -35.15 36.69 9.59
N LEU A 716 -35.46 37.74 10.36
CA LEU A 716 -36.84 38.01 10.80
C LEU A 716 -37.71 38.42 9.60
N ALA A 717 -37.18 39.21 8.66
CA ALA A 717 -37.87 39.59 7.43
C ALA A 717 -38.18 38.39 6.53
N GLY A 718 -37.22 37.47 6.33
CA GLY A 718 -37.46 36.21 5.60
C GLY A 718 -38.53 35.34 6.27
N MET A 719 -38.58 35.30 7.61
CA MET A 719 -39.67 34.62 8.32
C MET A 719 -41.01 35.36 8.15
N LEU A 720 -41.01 36.70 8.20
CA LEU A 720 -42.19 37.53 7.97
C LEU A 720 -42.82 37.26 6.60
N GLN A 721 -42.02 37.06 5.54
CA GLN A 721 -42.51 36.70 4.20
C GLN A 721 -43.45 35.49 4.25
N GLN A 722 -43.13 34.48 5.06
CA GLN A 722 -43.96 33.27 5.17
C GLN A 722 -45.33 33.58 5.79
N PHE A 723 -45.36 34.45 6.81
CA PHE A 723 -46.62 34.91 7.41
C PHE A 723 -47.42 35.82 6.46
N VAL A 724 -46.74 36.59 5.61
CA VAL A 724 -47.39 37.39 4.56
C VAL A 724 -48.10 36.49 3.55
N LYS A 725 -47.52 35.34 3.16
CA LYS A 725 -48.20 34.38 2.27
C LYS A 725 -49.45 33.77 2.90
N GLU A 726 -49.38 33.46 4.19
CA GLU A 726 -50.49 32.85 4.93
C GLU A 726 -51.63 33.84 5.21
N GLN A 727 -51.31 35.12 5.47
CA GLN A 727 -52.28 36.17 5.83
C GLN A 727 -51.98 37.49 5.08
N PRO A 728 -52.11 37.52 3.74
CA PRO A 728 -51.62 38.62 2.90
C PRO A 728 -52.26 39.97 3.24
N GLU A 729 -53.58 40.02 3.46
CA GLU A 729 -54.27 41.28 3.77
C GLU A 729 -53.82 41.89 5.11
N ARG A 730 -53.67 41.05 6.14
CA ARG A 730 -53.25 41.49 7.47
C ARG A 730 -51.85 42.10 7.42
N PHE A 731 -50.90 41.38 6.81
CA PHE A 731 -49.51 41.82 6.78
C PHE A 731 -49.26 42.96 5.77
N ALA A 732 -50.07 43.09 4.71
CA ALA A 732 -50.08 44.29 3.86
C ALA A 732 -50.49 45.53 4.66
N ARG A 733 -51.58 45.46 5.43
CA ARG A 733 -52.00 46.56 6.33
C ARG A 733 -50.96 46.85 7.40
N LEU A 734 -50.34 45.80 7.95
CA LEU A 734 -49.28 45.95 8.94
C LEU A 734 -48.05 46.66 8.38
N SER A 735 -47.66 46.39 7.13
CA SER A 735 -46.49 47.04 6.51
C SER A 735 -46.64 48.55 6.35
N LEU A 736 -47.87 49.07 6.26
CA LEU A 736 -48.14 50.51 6.23
C LEU A 736 -47.88 51.19 7.59
N ARG A 737 -47.72 50.40 8.66
CA ARG A 737 -47.47 50.87 10.03
C ARG A 737 -46.03 50.64 10.47
N PHE A 738 -45.15 50.17 9.60
CA PHE A 738 -43.73 49.98 9.94
C PHE A 738 -43.08 51.32 10.32
N PRO A 739 -42.19 51.34 11.35
CA PRO A 739 -41.44 52.54 11.72
C PRO A 739 -40.66 53.15 10.55
N GLU A 740 -40.47 54.48 10.53
CA GLU A 740 -39.78 55.20 9.44
C GLU A 740 -38.32 54.74 9.24
N ASP A 741 -37.67 54.21 10.28
CA ASP A 741 -36.30 53.73 10.25
C ASP A 741 -36.19 52.23 9.90
N THR A 742 -37.28 51.57 9.49
CA THR A 742 -37.32 50.11 9.26
C THR A 742 -36.33 49.64 8.18
N ASP A 743 -35.57 48.58 8.47
CA ASP A 743 -34.63 47.96 7.54
C ASP A 743 -35.34 47.54 6.23
N PRO A 744 -34.80 47.91 5.05
CA PRO A 744 -35.46 47.66 3.77
C PRO A 744 -35.83 46.20 3.50
N SER A 745 -35.09 45.25 4.11
CA SER A 745 -35.36 43.83 3.95
C SER A 745 -36.78 43.43 4.38
N TYR A 746 -37.38 44.12 5.36
CA TYR A 746 -38.78 43.86 5.76
C TYR A 746 -39.77 44.19 4.65
N PHE A 747 -39.66 45.37 4.04
CA PHE A 747 -40.53 45.77 2.93
C PHE A 747 -40.35 44.86 1.72
N THR A 748 -39.10 44.54 1.38
CA THR A 748 -38.78 43.61 0.28
C THR A 748 -39.43 42.24 0.48
N ASN A 749 -39.33 41.68 1.69
CA ASN A 749 -39.91 40.37 2.01
C ASN A 749 -41.44 40.40 2.10
N VAL A 750 -42.06 41.50 2.52
CA VAL A 750 -43.52 41.68 2.41
C VAL A 750 -43.95 41.69 0.95
N LEU A 751 -43.28 42.44 0.07
CA LEU A 751 -43.61 42.49 -1.36
C LEU A 751 -43.46 41.13 -2.04
N TYR A 752 -42.38 40.39 -1.74
CA TYR A 752 -42.22 39.02 -2.24
C TYR A 752 -43.29 38.07 -1.70
N GLY A 753 -43.66 38.20 -0.42
CA GLY A 753 -44.74 37.42 0.19
C GLY A 753 -46.08 37.67 -0.49
N LEU A 754 -46.42 38.93 -0.77
CA LEU A 754 -47.65 39.30 -1.47
C LEU A 754 -47.67 38.84 -2.92
N LYS A 755 -46.53 38.90 -3.63
CA LYS A 755 -46.39 38.37 -4.98
C LYS A 755 -46.67 36.87 -5.05
N GLU A 756 -46.28 36.14 -4.01
CA GLU A 756 -46.36 34.68 -3.93
C GLU A 756 -47.64 34.19 -3.22
N ALA A 757 -48.46 35.09 -2.67
CA ALA A 757 -49.71 34.73 -2.01
C ALA A 757 -50.80 34.44 -3.05
N GLU A 758 -51.51 33.33 -2.90
CA GLU A 758 -52.73 33.05 -3.65
C GLU A 758 -53.88 33.90 -3.09
N ILE A 759 -54.01 35.13 -3.60
CA ILE A 759 -55.12 36.00 -3.25
C ILE A 759 -56.31 35.56 -4.11
N ALA A 760 -57.37 35.05 -3.48
CA ALA A 760 -58.63 34.78 -4.17
C ALA A 760 -59.10 36.08 -4.85
N GLY A 761 -59.18 36.07 -6.18
CA GLY A 761 -59.59 37.23 -6.95
C GLY A 761 -60.98 37.74 -6.54
N PRO A 762 -61.34 39.00 -6.87
CA PRO A 762 -62.62 39.57 -6.48
C PRO A 762 -63.75 38.68 -6.97
N ILE A 763 -64.64 38.27 -6.06
CA ILE A 763 -65.96 37.75 -6.42
C ILE A 763 -66.60 38.81 -7.32
N SER A 764 -66.99 38.39 -8.52
CA SER A 764 -67.79 39.15 -9.48
C SER A 764 -68.88 39.94 -8.75
N TRP A 765 -68.82 41.27 -8.88
CA TRP A 765 -69.99 42.10 -8.76
C TRP A 765 -70.54 42.27 -10.18
N THR A 766 -71.76 41.78 -10.39
CA THR A 766 -72.62 42.11 -11.55
C THR A 766 -72.72 43.61 -11.78
#